data_AF-Q0V220-F1
#
_entry.id   AF-Q0V220-F1
#
_cell.length_a   1.000
_cell.length_b   1.000
_cell.length_c   1.000
_cell.angle_alpha   90.00
_cell.angle_beta   90.00
_cell.angle_gamma   90.00
#
_symmetry.space_group_name_H-M   'P 1'
#
loop_
_entity.id
_entity.type
_entity.pdbx_description
1 polymer ?
#
loop_
_entity_poly.entity_id
_entity_poly.type
_entity_poly.pdbx_seq_one_letter_code
_entity_poly.pdbx_strand_id
1 'polypeptide(L)'
;MYFAYFGNDSPWYRDRIPFFESSDKEITDVYYYRWKIFRAHQRDLGANGYISTEFLDDVGWQTTPWASLNDATGFHILEGRWCRDRRFKEDYATFILGPQSNRRQFSESMAAAVYQGYLVDGVAEDALARLSNMQTVYNAWDDSFDTSKGLYYVEPIRDATEYTISSIDASGGYDGFFGGDSFRPSINSYQFDNARAIAKLAALKGGMNATVELYNARATAIKTRVQEALWNTTFEHFIDRFQVNNTNVTYWDPIRGRELVGMVPWTHSLPDDTLEYAEAWRHVLDPSQLAGEHGLRTVEPSYEYYMRQYRYVEENGRQPETTQIISGLANFLNDYPIGSAAGIIRAADHTKLLKQYALLHYNPEREGILDLEEDYYPDTGYPIVGLKRSPHYFHSGFIDLVLSGFVGIRPSIDNVLEVNPLIDNSTVTYFRAERIIYHGHEIAIQYDVDGSHYNAKGLQIEVDGEIVASSPALTKLSVPLTRLSPKAVERRIAKSIQLNSTTAYPRASVSISGFNSTKLYPAIDGRIWFFPETDVANGWSTPVSNGTEMWLEVDFGNSTSTSGADIAFFANEEQGFDVPESYKVQIGGEDVNGGKYGDSVANGITEVDWDEKVSEKVRLVFAPKLGKKVRVVEFKVY
;
A
#
# COMPACT_ATOMS: atom_id res chain seq x y z
N MET A 1 6.26 24.24 4.34
CA MET A 1 6.20 22.90 4.95
C MET A 1 6.57 21.80 3.95
N TYR A 2 5.81 21.59 2.87
CA TYR A 2 5.97 20.42 1.97
C TYR A 2 7.31 20.34 1.21
N PHE A 3 7.89 21.49 0.84
CA PHE A 3 9.22 21.50 0.20
C PHE A 3 10.30 20.87 1.10
N ALA A 4 10.14 20.93 2.43
CA ALA A 4 11.07 20.31 3.37
C ALA A 4 11.02 18.77 3.29
N TYR A 5 9.86 18.18 3.00
CA TYR A 5 9.70 16.73 2.88
C TYR A 5 10.04 16.23 1.47
N PHE A 6 9.60 16.93 0.42
CA PHE A 6 9.63 16.43 -0.95
C PHE A 6 10.60 17.15 -1.90
N GLY A 7 11.19 18.26 -1.46
CA GLY A 7 12.09 19.08 -2.29
C GLY A 7 11.42 19.51 -3.60
N ASN A 8 12.19 19.41 -4.68
CA ASN A 8 11.74 19.76 -6.04
C ASN A 8 10.62 18.86 -6.56
N ASP A 9 10.38 17.73 -5.91
CA ASP A 9 9.34 16.78 -6.28
C ASP A 9 7.96 17.12 -5.67
N SER A 10 7.91 18.15 -4.81
CA SER A 10 6.72 18.64 -4.13
C SER A 10 5.50 18.97 -5.03
N PRO A 11 5.62 19.41 -6.30
CA PRO A 11 4.45 19.68 -7.13
C PRO A 11 3.52 18.47 -7.30
N TRP A 12 4.07 17.25 -7.45
CA TRP A 12 3.25 16.04 -7.58
C TRP A 12 2.41 15.80 -6.33
N TYR A 13 3.01 15.92 -5.14
CA TYR A 13 2.38 15.66 -3.86
C TYR A 13 1.33 16.71 -3.52
N ARG A 14 1.65 17.99 -3.72
CA ARG A 14 0.78 19.12 -3.37
C ARG A 14 -0.61 18.96 -3.96
N ASP A 15 -0.72 18.41 -5.16
CA ASP A 15 -2.01 18.34 -5.85
C ASP A 15 -2.71 16.98 -5.64
N ARG A 16 -2.05 16.02 -4.97
CA ARG A 16 -2.48 14.62 -4.88
C ARG A 16 -2.71 14.09 -3.47
N ILE A 17 -2.04 14.61 -2.44
CA ILE A 17 -2.10 14.02 -1.10
C ILE A 17 -2.89 14.90 -0.11
N PRO A 18 -3.56 14.32 0.89
CA PRO A 18 -3.94 15.05 2.08
C PRO A 18 -2.71 15.49 2.86
N PHE A 19 -2.85 16.54 3.64
CA PHE A 19 -1.79 17.04 4.51
C PHE A 19 -2.10 16.70 5.95
N PHE A 20 -1.05 16.39 6.72
CA PHE A 20 -1.18 15.97 8.09
C PHE A 20 -0.02 16.51 8.92
N GLU A 21 -0.34 16.99 10.12
CA GLU A 21 0.63 17.25 11.17
C GLU A 21 0.04 16.89 12.53
N SER A 22 0.92 16.58 13.49
CA SER A 22 0.54 16.42 14.89
C SER A 22 1.66 16.83 15.83
N SER A 23 1.36 16.88 17.12
CA SER A 23 2.38 17.06 18.16
C SER A 23 3.35 15.88 18.27
N ASP A 24 3.05 14.74 17.63
CA ASP A 24 3.98 13.62 17.46
C ASP A 24 4.73 13.75 16.14
N LYS A 25 6.03 14.06 16.25
CA LYS A 25 6.88 14.32 15.09
C LYS A 25 7.12 13.04 14.28
N GLU A 26 7.30 11.90 14.95
CA GLU A 26 7.60 10.64 14.28
C GLU A 26 6.43 10.18 13.41
N ILE A 27 5.18 10.27 13.91
CA ILE A 27 3.98 9.98 13.11
C ILE A 27 3.89 10.93 11.90
N THR A 28 4.18 12.21 12.09
CA THR A 28 4.13 13.22 11.03
C THR A 28 5.17 12.96 9.93
N ASP A 29 6.42 12.70 10.31
CA ASP A 29 7.50 12.43 9.35
C ASP A 29 7.25 11.14 8.56
N VAL A 30 6.79 10.08 9.24
CA VAL A 30 6.47 8.80 8.59
C VAL A 30 5.27 8.95 7.66
N TYR A 31 4.26 9.75 8.01
CA TYR A 31 3.13 10.05 7.10
C TYR A 31 3.62 10.58 5.75
N TYR A 32 4.53 11.55 5.74
CA TYR A 32 5.07 12.12 4.50
C TYR A 32 6.05 11.18 3.79
N TYR A 33 6.85 10.41 4.53
CA TYR A 33 7.69 9.36 3.95
C TYR A 33 6.88 8.26 3.27
N ARG A 34 5.74 7.88 3.85
CA ARG A 34 4.84 6.87 3.27
C ARG A 34 4.17 7.33 1.99
N TRP A 35 3.92 8.63 1.83
CA TRP A 35 3.56 9.17 0.52
C TRP A 35 4.70 9.09 -0.50
N LYS A 36 5.98 9.17 -0.09
CA LYS A 36 7.11 8.91 -1.00
C LYS A 36 7.15 7.47 -1.47
N ILE A 37 6.97 6.51 -0.55
CA ILE A 37 6.84 5.09 -0.90
C ILE A 37 5.66 4.91 -1.86
N PHE A 38 4.46 5.39 -1.50
CA PHE A 38 3.29 5.28 -2.37
C PHE A 38 3.60 5.75 -3.80
N ARG A 39 4.19 6.95 -3.95
CA ARG A 39 4.58 7.48 -5.26
C ARG A 39 5.61 6.60 -5.98
N ALA A 40 6.68 6.21 -5.31
CA ALA A 40 7.77 5.44 -5.91
C ALA A 40 7.30 4.11 -6.50
N HIS A 41 6.26 3.53 -5.88
CA HIS A 41 5.66 2.28 -6.30
C HIS A 41 4.53 2.43 -7.33
N GLN A 42 4.18 3.65 -7.76
CA GLN A 42 3.22 3.85 -8.84
C GLN A 42 3.89 3.61 -10.21
N ARG A 43 3.81 2.37 -10.70
CA ARG A 43 4.33 2.01 -12.03
C ARG A 43 3.30 2.29 -13.12
N ASP A 44 3.69 3.10 -14.10
CA ASP A 44 2.90 3.36 -15.30
C ASP A 44 3.03 2.23 -16.32
N LEU A 45 1.93 1.57 -16.67
CA LEU A 45 1.86 0.51 -17.68
C LEU A 45 1.41 1.04 -19.05
N GLY A 46 1.47 2.35 -19.26
CA GLY A 46 1.03 3.03 -20.47
C GLY A 46 -0.48 2.92 -20.64
N ALA A 47 -0.92 2.30 -21.73
CA ALA A 47 -2.34 2.14 -22.04
C ALA A 47 -3.11 1.29 -21.01
N ASN A 48 -2.41 0.45 -20.23
CA ASN A 48 -3.04 -0.38 -19.18
C ASN A 48 -3.22 0.35 -17.84
N GLY A 49 -2.80 1.62 -17.73
CA GLY A 49 -2.94 2.42 -16.51
C GLY A 49 -1.80 2.21 -15.51
N TYR A 50 -2.04 2.56 -14.25
CA TYR A 50 -1.06 2.42 -13.16
C TYR A 50 -1.29 1.18 -12.31
N ILE A 51 -0.22 0.63 -11.74
CA ILE A 51 -0.26 -0.34 -10.64
C ILE A 51 0.60 0.14 -9.48
N SER A 52 0.32 -0.38 -8.27
CA SER A 52 1.26 -0.30 -7.15
C SER A 52 2.12 -1.57 -7.12
N THR A 53 3.44 -1.43 -7.19
CA THR A 53 4.38 -2.54 -7.01
C THR A 53 4.68 -2.72 -5.52
N GLU A 54 5.17 -3.90 -5.14
CA GLU A 54 5.55 -4.20 -3.76
C GLU A 54 7.05 -3.92 -3.51
N PHE A 55 7.89 -4.33 -4.46
CA PHE A 55 9.32 -4.01 -4.51
C PHE A 55 9.57 -2.89 -5.53
N LEU A 56 10.60 -2.08 -5.29
CA LEU A 56 11.10 -1.11 -6.27
C LEU A 56 11.73 -1.83 -7.47
N ASP A 57 12.64 -2.76 -7.16
CA ASP A 57 13.31 -3.60 -8.15
C ASP A 57 12.49 -4.84 -8.50
N ASP A 58 12.68 -5.34 -9.72
CA ASP A 58 12.03 -6.57 -10.18
C ASP A 58 12.53 -7.79 -9.40
N VAL A 59 11.61 -8.58 -8.84
CA VAL A 59 11.89 -9.84 -8.14
C VAL A 59 11.48 -11.07 -8.95
N GLY A 60 12.06 -12.24 -8.63
CA GLY A 60 11.91 -13.46 -9.45
C GLY A 60 10.52 -14.12 -9.44
N TRP A 61 9.68 -13.80 -8.45
CA TRP A 61 8.34 -14.38 -8.27
C TRP A 61 7.20 -13.44 -8.66
N GLN A 62 7.51 -12.24 -9.16
CA GLN A 62 6.49 -11.30 -9.63
C GLN A 62 5.86 -11.75 -10.96
N THR A 63 4.65 -11.26 -11.22
CA THR A 63 4.01 -11.45 -12.53
C THR A 63 4.72 -10.58 -13.58
N THR A 64 5.49 -11.22 -14.45
CA THR A 64 6.17 -10.59 -15.60
C THR A 64 5.16 -10.35 -16.74
N PRO A 65 5.21 -9.21 -17.46
CA PRO A 65 6.21 -8.12 -17.38
C PRO A 65 5.89 -7.00 -16.38
N TRP A 66 4.78 -7.11 -15.65
CA TRP A 66 4.18 -5.98 -14.93
C TRP A 66 4.89 -5.61 -13.63
N ALA A 67 5.60 -6.56 -13.01
CA ALA A 67 6.04 -6.47 -11.61
C ALA A 67 4.89 -6.42 -10.61
N SER A 68 3.82 -7.17 -10.91
CA SER A 68 2.64 -7.25 -10.05
C SER A 68 2.76 -8.44 -9.09
N LEU A 69 2.48 -8.17 -7.82
CA LEU A 69 2.23 -9.11 -6.73
C LEU A 69 0.89 -8.70 -6.08
N ASN A 70 0.09 -9.69 -5.64
CA ASN A 70 -1.30 -9.43 -5.24
C ASN A 70 -1.55 -9.49 -3.72
N ASP A 71 -0.58 -9.96 -2.95
CA ASP A 71 -0.53 -10.02 -1.48
C ASP A 71 -0.80 -8.67 -0.81
N ALA A 72 -0.10 -7.60 -1.21
CA ALA A 72 -0.26 -6.27 -0.61
C ALA A 72 -1.40 -5.42 -1.23
N THR A 73 -2.16 -5.95 -2.18
CA THR A 73 -3.17 -5.18 -2.94
C THR A 73 -4.17 -4.46 -2.04
N GLY A 74 -4.61 -5.12 -0.97
CA GLY A 74 -5.53 -4.54 0.00
C GLY A 74 -4.94 -3.28 0.64
N PHE A 75 -3.68 -3.33 1.08
CA PHE A 75 -2.97 -2.19 1.67
C PHE A 75 -2.79 -1.07 0.66
N HIS A 76 -2.35 -1.38 -0.56
CA HIS A 76 -2.13 -0.40 -1.63
C HIS A 76 -3.40 0.39 -1.98
N ILE A 77 -4.54 -0.32 -2.12
CA ILE A 77 -5.82 0.32 -2.43
C ILE A 77 -6.30 1.18 -1.24
N LEU A 78 -6.12 0.72 0.00
CA LEU A 78 -6.50 1.47 1.20
C LEU A 78 -5.60 2.68 1.47
N GLU A 79 -4.32 2.61 1.11
CA GLU A 79 -3.42 3.78 1.07
C GLU A 79 -3.87 4.77 -0.02
N GLY A 80 -4.03 4.26 -1.23
CA GLY A 80 -4.36 5.05 -2.42
C GLY A 80 -5.76 5.65 -2.39
N ARG A 81 -6.69 5.18 -1.56
CA ARG A 81 -8.05 5.75 -1.45
C ARG A 81 -8.08 7.20 -0.98
N TRP A 82 -7.01 7.64 -0.32
CA TRP A 82 -6.84 9.02 0.14
C TRP A 82 -6.16 9.92 -0.89
N CYS A 83 -5.61 9.34 -1.97
CA CYS A 83 -5.04 10.12 -3.06
C CYS A 83 -6.16 10.84 -3.82
N ARG A 84 -6.01 12.15 -3.99
CA ARG A 84 -6.94 13.01 -4.73
C ARG A 84 -6.96 12.66 -6.21
N ASP A 85 -5.84 12.18 -6.74
CA ASP A 85 -5.75 11.58 -8.06
C ASP A 85 -6.17 10.12 -7.98
N ARG A 86 -7.46 9.90 -8.23
CA ARG A 86 -8.10 8.58 -8.13
C ARG A 86 -7.53 7.58 -9.14
N ARG A 87 -6.80 8.03 -10.17
CA ARG A 87 -6.23 7.15 -11.20
C ARG A 87 -5.41 6.02 -10.62
N PHE A 88 -4.57 6.30 -9.62
CA PHE A 88 -3.67 5.30 -9.03
C PHE A 88 -4.43 4.13 -8.39
N LYS A 89 -5.52 4.43 -7.68
CA LYS A 89 -6.39 3.40 -7.10
C LYS A 89 -7.22 2.69 -8.17
N GLU A 90 -7.86 3.47 -9.06
CA GLU A 90 -8.84 2.95 -10.02
C GLU A 90 -8.21 2.12 -11.13
N ASP A 91 -7.05 2.55 -11.67
CA ASP A 91 -6.30 1.77 -12.65
C ASP A 91 -5.78 0.49 -12.03
N TYR A 92 -5.19 0.58 -10.82
CA TYR A 92 -4.64 -0.59 -10.15
C TYR A 92 -5.71 -1.62 -9.83
N ALA A 93 -6.84 -1.20 -9.25
CA ALA A 93 -7.98 -2.08 -8.99
C ALA A 93 -8.53 -2.73 -10.28
N THR A 94 -8.52 -2.01 -11.39
CA THR A 94 -8.95 -2.52 -12.70
C THR A 94 -7.97 -3.56 -13.24
N PHE A 95 -6.67 -3.28 -13.16
CA PHE A 95 -5.61 -4.18 -13.62
C PHE A 95 -5.56 -5.46 -12.77
N ILE A 96 -5.49 -5.34 -11.44
CA ILE A 96 -5.24 -6.47 -10.53
C ILE A 96 -6.41 -7.47 -10.53
N LEU A 97 -7.65 -7.00 -10.69
CA LEU A 97 -8.84 -7.84 -10.89
C LEU A 97 -9.00 -8.25 -12.38
N GLY A 98 -8.25 -7.65 -13.29
CA GLY A 98 -8.25 -7.89 -14.73
C GLY A 98 -7.52 -9.18 -15.13
N PRO A 99 -7.77 -9.73 -16.33
CA PRO A 99 -7.30 -11.05 -16.72
C PRO A 99 -5.79 -11.13 -16.98
N GLN A 100 -5.10 -9.99 -17.01
CA GLN A 100 -3.65 -9.88 -17.20
C GLN A 100 -2.84 -10.04 -15.91
N SER A 101 -3.51 -10.00 -14.75
CA SER A 101 -2.91 -10.15 -13.42
C SER A 101 -2.95 -11.61 -12.94
N ASN A 102 -1.99 -11.99 -12.10
CA ASN A 102 -2.12 -13.18 -11.26
C ASN A 102 -2.96 -12.82 -10.02
N ARG A 103 -4.25 -13.12 -10.09
CA ARG A 103 -5.25 -12.63 -9.12
C ARG A 103 -5.28 -13.40 -7.80
N ARG A 104 -4.60 -14.54 -7.71
CA ARG A 104 -4.66 -15.49 -6.59
C ARG A 104 -3.31 -16.16 -6.32
N GLN A 105 -2.21 -15.48 -6.66
CA GLN A 105 -0.86 -15.94 -6.24
C GLN A 105 -0.84 -16.06 -4.72
N PHE A 106 -1.31 -15.01 -4.08
CA PHE A 106 -1.53 -14.90 -2.64
C PHE A 106 -3.01 -14.72 -2.32
N SER A 107 -3.38 -15.00 -1.08
CA SER A 107 -4.67 -14.67 -0.50
C SER A 107 -4.93 -13.17 -0.53
N GLU A 108 -6.19 -12.79 -0.61
CA GLU A 108 -6.54 -11.41 -0.99
C GLU A 108 -7.89 -10.95 -0.43
N SER A 109 -7.98 -9.66 -0.13
CA SER A 109 -9.19 -8.92 0.25
C SER A 109 -9.54 -7.80 -0.76
N MET A 110 -9.29 -8.03 -2.05
CA MET A 110 -9.36 -7.00 -3.10
C MET A 110 -10.77 -6.43 -3.29
N ALA A 111 -11.82 -7.26 -3.25
CA ALA A 111 -13.19 -6.77 -3.40
C ALA A 111 -13.59 -5.89 -2.21
N ALA A 112 -13.17 -6.27 -1.00
CA ALA A 112 -13.33 -5.45 0.20
C ALA A 112 -12.61 -4.11 0.06
N ALA A 113 -11.36 -4.10 -0.38
CA ALA A 113 -10.59 -2.88 -0.58
C ALA A 113 -11.21 -1.93 -1.63
N VAL A 114 -11.75 -2.47 -2.75
CA VAL A 114 -12.48 -1.65 -3.73
C VAL A 114 -13.73 -1.02 -3.11
N TYR A 115 -14.51 -1.78 -2.34
CA TYR A 115 -15.67 -1.25 -1.63
C TYR A 115 -15.28 -0.16 -0.63
N GLN A 116 -14.22 -0.37 0.15
CA GLN A 116 -13.68 0.61 1.10
C GLN A 116 -13.15 1.89 0.41
N GLY A 117 -12.63 1.77 -0.81
CA GLY A 117 -12.26 2.91 -1.64
C GLY A 117 -13.46 3.72 -2.12
N TYR A 118 -14.57 3.06 -2.44
CA TYR A 118 -15.85 3.71 -2.79
C TYR A 118 -16.47 4.43 -1.59
N LEU A 119 -16.32 3.90 -0.37
CA LEU A 119 -16.80 4.60 0.83
C LEU A 119 -16.11 5.93 1.08
N VAL A 120 -14.94 6.17 0.48
CA VAL A 120 -14.21 7.45 0.60
C VAL A 120 -14.59 8.38 -0.55
N ASP A 121 -14.41 7.97 -1.81
CA ASP A 121 -14.64 8.89 -2.94
C ASP A 121 -16.11 9.06 -3.32
N GLY A 122 -16.93 8.05 -3.04
CA GLY A 122 -18.35 8.02 -3.34
C GLY A 122 -18.75 7.81 -4.79
N VAL A 123 -17.86 7.31 -5.64
CA VAL A 123 -18.16 7.07 -7.07
C VAL A 123 -18.54 5.61 -7.29
N ALA A 124 -19.85 5.36 -7.29
CA ALA A 124 -20.39 4.01 -7.41
C ALA A 124 -20.00 3.37 -8.75
N GLU A 125 -20.05 4.13 -9.85
CA GLU A 125 -19.81 3.66 -11.20
C GLU A 125 -18.47 2.93 -11.33
N ASP A 126 -17.43 3.48 -10.72
CA ASP A 126 -16.07 2.92 -10.77
C ASP A 126 -16.01 1.57 -10.05
N ALA A 127 -16.53 1.47 -8.82
CA ALA A 127 -16.59 0.20 -8.09
C ALA A 127 -17.46 -0.86 -8.80
N LEU A 128 -18.62 -0.44 -9.33
CA LEU A 128 -19.56 -1.32 -10.02
C LEU A 128 -19.00 -1.87 -11.33
N ALA A 129 -18.13 -1.13 -12.03
CA ALA A 129 -17.47 -1.58 -13.24
C ALA A 129 -16.65 -2.87 -13.03
N ARG A 130 -16.15 -3.09 -11.81
CA ARG A 130 -15.33 -4.27 -11.45
C ARG A 130 -16.11 -5.39 -10.78
N LEU A 131 -17.40 -5.23 -10.52
CA LEU A 131 -18.21 -6.21 -9.75
C LEU A 131 -18.21 -7.62 -10.38
N SER A 132 -18.18 -7.72 -11.71
CA SER A 132 -18.07 -9.03 -12.38
C SER A 132 -16.73 -9.69 -12.12
N ASN A 133 -15.63 -8.93 -12.20
CA ASN A 133 -14.29 -9.46 -11.96
C ASN A 133 -14.10 -9.88 -10.50
N MET A 134 -14.67 -9.12 -9.54
CA MET A 134 -14.67 -9.51 -8.13
C MET A 134 -15.36 -10.86 -7.91
N GLN A 135 -16.52 -11.09 -8.54
CA GLN A 135 -17.19 -12.39 -8.50
C GLN A 135 -16.35 -13.49 -9.13
N THR A 136 -15.67 -13.22 -10.24
CA THR A 136 -14.76 -14.18 -10.88
C THR A 136 -13.61 -14.59 -9.96
N VAL A 137 -12.95 -13.62 -9.30
CA VAL A 137 -11.85 -13.91 -8.37
C VAL A 137 -12.35 -14.70 -7.17
N TYR A 138 -13.43 -14.24 -6.52
CA TYR A 138 -14.02 -14.92 -5.38
C TYR A 138 -14.35 -16.38 -5.70
N ASN A 139 -15.06 -16.62 -6.81
CA ASN A 139 -15.51 -17.96 -7.17
C ASN A 139 -14.36 -18.88 -7.60
N ALA A 140 -13.22 -18.32 -8.03
CA ALA A 140 -12.05 -19.12 -8.38
C ALA A 140 -11.35 -19.72 -7.14
N TRP A 141 -11.55 -19.17 -5.94
CA TRP A 141 -11.05 -19.73 -4.69
C TRP A 141 -11.76 -21.02 -4.24
N ASP A 142 -12.74 -21.52 -4.99
CA ASP A 142 -13.39 -22.83 -4.75
C ASP A 142 -12.38 -23.99 -4.71
N ASP A 143 -11.26 -23.87 -5.44
CA ASP A 143 -10.16 -24.85 -5.41
C ASP A 143 -9.37 -24.89 -4.09
N SER A 144 -9.59 -23.93 -3.20
CA SER A 144 -8.96 -23.81 -1.89
C SER A 144 -10.01 -23.81 -0.76
N PHE A 145 -11.24 -24.27 -1.03
CA PHE A 145 -12.34 -24.35 -0.07
C PHE A 145 -12.68 -25.80 0.28
N ASP A 146 -12.54 -26.19 1.54
CA ASP A 146 -12.94 -27.52 2.01
C ASP A 146 -14.43 -27.50 2.36
N THR A 147 -15.27 -28.06 1.48
CA THR A 147 -16.72 -28.11 1.70
C THR A 147 -17.13 -28.93 2.93
N SER A 148 -16.32 -29.90 3.36
CA SER A 148 -16.60 -30.70 4.56
C SER A 148 -16.37 -29.94 5.85
N LYS A 149 -15.52 -28.90 5.79
CA LYS A 149 -15.22 -28.01 6.91
C LYS A 149 -15.84 -26.63 6.78
N GLY A 150 -16.30 -26.22 5.60
CA GLY A 150 -16.83 -24.89 5.36
C GLY A 150 -15.80 -23.77 5.54
N LEU A 151 -14.52 -24.06 5.30
CA LEU A 151 -13.41 -23.11 5.47
C LEU A 151 -12.47 -23.16 4.28
N TYR A 152 -11.88 -22.00 3.97
CA TYR A 152 -10.75 -21.90 3.06
C TYR A 152 -9.45 -22.31 3.74
N TYR A 153 -8.54 -22.88 2.98
CA TYR A 153 -7.21 -23.25 3.45
C TYR A 153 -6.14 -22.88 2.43
N VAL A 154 -4.96 -22.54 2.93
CA VAL A 154 -3.75 -22.29 2.14
C VAL A 154 -2.52 -22.65 2.96
N GLU A 155 -1.40 -22.93 2.29
CA GLU A 155 -0.09 -22.85 2.92
C GLU A 155 0.27 -21.39 3.27
N PRO A 156 1.04 -21.13 4.34
CA PRO A 156 1.31 -19.78 4.82
C PRO A 156 2.07 -18.88 3.85
N ILE A 157 2.90 -19.43 2.96
CA ILE A 157 3.56 -18.63 1.92
C ILE A 157 2.55 -18.00 0.95
N ARG A 158 1.40 -18.64 0.72
CA ARG A 158 0.31 -18.03 -0.07
C ARG A 158 -0.42 -16.93 0.70
N ASP A 159 -0.17 -16.74 1.99
CA ASP A 159 -0.60 -15.57 2.75
C ASP A 159 0.50 -14.50 2.87
N ALA A 160 1.66 -14.69 2.23
CA ALA A 160 2.87 -13.86 2.45
C ALA A 160 3.31 -13.84 3.92
N THR A 161 3.10 -14.95 4.64
CA THR A 161 3.47 -15.11 6.04
C THR A 161 4.21 -16.43 6.23
N GLU A 162 5.28 -16.65 5.47
CA GLU A 162 6.13 -17.84 5.63
C GLU A 162 6.69 -18.00 7.06
N TYR A 163 7.13 -19.22 7.38
CA TYR A 163 7.66 -19.60 8.69
C TYR A 163 6.65 -19.60 9.84
N THR A 164 5.36 -19.88 9.62
CA THR A 164 4.38 -20.01 10.71
C THR A 164 4.57 -21.28 11.54
N ILE A 165 3.85 -21.37 12.66
CA ILE A 165 3.73 -22.62 13.41
C ILE A 165 3.25 -23.75 12.49
N SER A 166 2.28 -23.48 11.60
CA SER A 166 1.72 -24.54 10.75
C SER A 166 2.73 -25.11 9.75
N SER A 167 3.51 -24.27 9.05
CA SER A 167 4.53 -24.75 8.10
C SER A 167 5.71 -25.40 8.81
N ILE A 168 6.16 -24.83 9.95
CA ILE A 168 7.28 -25.36 10.72
C ILE A 168 6.94 -26.70 11.36
N ASP A 169 5.78 -26.82 12.01
CA ASP A 169 5.39 -28.08 12.66
C ASP A 169 5.11 -29.17 11.61
N ALA A 170 4.46 -28.83 10.49
CA ALA A 170 4.23 -29.80 9.40
C ALA A 170 5.54 -30.35 8.83
N SER A 171 6.62 -29.57 8.82
CA SER A 171 7.95 -30.01 8.41
C SER A 171 8.68 -30.86 9.47
N GLY A 172 8.23 -30.80 10.74
CA GLY A 172 8.91 -31.39 11.89
C GLY A 172 10.01 -30.49 12.47
N GLY A 173 9.97 -29.19 12.20
CA GLY A 173 10.97 -28.21 12.66
C GLY A 173 12.21 -28.08 11.79
N TYR A 174 12.25 -28.74 10.63
CA TYR A 174 13.42 -28.78 9.73
C TYR A 174 13.37 -27.76 8.59
N ASP A 175 12.18 -27.26 8.26
CA ASP A 175 11.90 -26.16 7.32
C ASP A 175 10.70 -25.36 7.87
N GLY A 176 10.30 -24.31 7.18
CA GLY A 176 9.06 -23.57 7.43
C GLY A 176 8.65 -22.67 6.26
N PHE A 177 9.38 -22.70 5.15
CA PHE A 177 9.14 -21.81 4.02
C PHE A 177 7.93 -22.24 3.19
N PHE A 178 7.77 -23.55 2.94
CA PHE A 178 6.67 -24.13 2.17
C PHE A 178 5.84 -25.10 3.01
N GLY A 179 4.64 -25.41 2.54
CA GLY A 179 3.76 -26.43 3.11
C GLY A 179 3.05 -25.98 4.38
N GLY A 180 2.43 -26.94 5.08
CA GLY A 180 1.61 -26.63 6.26
C GLY A 180 0.26 -25.99 5.91
N ASP A 181 -0.38 -26.44 4.81
CA ASP A 181 -1.73 -26.01 4.47
C ASP A 181 -2.64 -26.10 5.70
N SER A 182 -3.32 -24.99 5.95
CA SER A 182 -4.10 -24.79 7.16
C SER A 182 -5.33 -23.94 6.89
N PHE A 183 -6.37 -24.18 7.67
CA PHE A 183 -7.54 -23.32 7.78
C PHE A 183 -7.15 -22.11 8.61
N ARG A 184 -6.79 -21.02 7.95
CA ARG A 184 -6.20 -19.83 8.60
C ARG A 184 -7.25 -18.73 8.84
N PRO A 185 -7.18 -17.97 9.96
CA PRO A 185 -8.03 -16.81 10.20
C PRO A 185 -7.93 -15.73 9.10
N SER A 186 -6.76 -15.57 8.47
CA SER A 186 -6.49 -14.64 7.36
C SER A 186 -7.43 -14.85 6.16
N ILE A 187 -7.20 -15.86 5.32
CA ILE A 187 -7.95 -16.08 4.08
C ILE A 187 -9.46 -16.19 4.32
N ASN A 188 -9.88 -16.78 5.44
CA ASN A 188 -11.29 -16.85 5.79
C ASN A 188 -11.89 -15.47 6.11
N SER A 189 -11.15 -14.60 6.81
CA SER A 189 -11.57 -13.21 7.04
C SER A 189 -11.59 -12.40 5.75
N TYR A 190 -10.62 -12.63 4.86
CA TYR A 190 -10.57 -11.96 3.57
C TYR A 190 -11.75 -12.35 2.68
N GLN A 191 -12.05 -13.65 2.58
CA GLN A 191 -13.20 -14.12 1.81
C GLN A 191 -14.54 -13.71 2.44
N PHE A 192 -14.64 -13.66 3.77
CA PHE A 192 -15.80 -13.09 4.45
C PHE A 192 -16.09 -11.65 3.99
N ASP A 193 -15.08 -10.78 3.99
CA ASP A 193 -15.29 -9.37 3.66
C ASP A 193 -15.43 -9.14 2.16
N ASN A 194 -14.71 -9.89 1.33
CA ASN A 194 -14.92 -9.91 -0.12
C ASN A 194 -16.37 -10.29 -0.48
N ALA A 195 -16.95 -11.29 0.18
CA ALA A 195 -18.34 -11.67 -0.02
C ALA A 195 -19.30 -10.53 0.38
N ARG A 196 -19.08 -9.89 1.53
CA ARG A 196 -19.88 -8.74 1.97
C ARG A 196 -19.78 -7.57 1.00
N ALA A 197 -18.59 -7.25 0.51
CA ALA A 197 -18.36 -6.18 -0.45
C ALA A 197 -19.10 -6.44 -1.76
N ILE A 198 -19.01 -7.67 -2.31
CA ILE A 198 -19.75 -8.07 -3.52
C ILE A 198 -21.26 -7.94 -3.30
N ALA A 199 -21.79 -8.42 -2.17
CA ALA A 199 -23.21 -8.32 -1.86
C ALA A 199 -23.68 -6.85 -1.76
N LYS A 200 -22.90 -5.99 -1.09
CA LYS A 200 -23.21 -4.55 -0.96
C LYS A 200 -23.18 -3.82 -2.31
N LEU A 201 -22.19 -4.09 -3.15
CA LEU A 201 -22.11 -3.52 -4.50
C LEU A 201 -23.21 -4.07 -5.43
N ALA A 202 -23.56 -5.35 -5.33
CA ALA A 202 -24.68 -5.92 -6.08
C ALA A 202 -26.02 -5.30 -5.67
N ALA A 203 -26.23 -5.04 -4.37
CA ALA A 203 -27.40 -4.32 -3.88
C ALA A 203 -27.43 -2.87 -4.41
N LEU A 204 -26.28 -2.18 -4.40
CA LEU A 204 -26.14 -0.82 -4.94
C LEU A 204 -26.46 -0.75 -6.43
N LYS A 205 -26.03 -1.74 -7.22
CA LYS A 205 -26.31 -1.81 -8.67
C LYS A 205 -27.80 -2.02 -8.98
N GLY A 206 -28.53 -2.67 -8.09
CA GLY A 206 -29.92 -3.07 -8.30
C GLY A 206 -30.08 -4.23 -9.29
N GLY A 207 -31.23 -4.91 -9.25
CA GLY A 207 -31.55 -6.02 -10.16
C GLY A 207 -30.73 -7.30 -9.96
N MET A 208 -29.98 -7.41 -8.86
CA MET A 208 -29.05 -8.53 -8.58
C MET A 208 -29.39 -9.29 -7.28
N ASN A 209 -30.68 -9.41 -6.93
CA ASN A 209 -31.12 -9.99 -5.65
C ASN A 209 -30.52 -11.38 -5.37
N ALA A 210 -30.45 -12.25 -6.38
CA ALA A 210 -29.84 -13.58 -6.22
C ALA A 210 -28.34 -13.51 -5.86
N THR A 211 -27.60 -12.56 -6.43
CA THR A 211 -26.18 -12.32 -6.08
C THR A 211 -26.07 -11.80 -4.64
N VAL A 212 -26.93 -10.86 -4.25
CA VAL A 212 -26.96 -10.32 -2.88
C VAL A 212 -27.20 -11.44 -1.87
N GLU A 213 -28.23 -12.26 -2.09
CA GLU A 213 -28.57 -13.39 -1.22
C GLU A 213 -27.43 -14.42 -1.15
N LEU A 214 -26.86 -14.81 -2.28
CA LEU A 214 -25.78 -15.79 -2.35
C LEU A 214 -24.54 -15.35 -1.56
N TYR A 215 -24.06 -14.13 -1.79
CA TYR A 215 -22.84 -13.65 -1.16
C TYR A 215 -23.05 -13.30 0.33
N ASN A 216 -24.22 -12.81 0.73
CA ASN A 216 -24.57 -12.67 2.16
C ASN A 216 -24.64 -14.02 2.88
N ALA A 217 -25.18 -15.06 2.23
CA ALA A 217 -25.22 -16.40 2.79
C ALA A 217 -23.81 -16.98 2.97
N ARG A 218 -22.93 -16.79 1.98
CA ARG A 218 -21.52 -17.21 2.07
C ARG A 218 -20.77 -16.48 3.18
N ALA A 219 -20.91 -15.15 3.27
CA ALA A 219 -20.31 -14.37 4.36
C ALA A 219 -20.79 -14.87 5.73
N THR A 220 -22.10 -15.07 5.91
CA THR A 220 -22.67 -15.60 7.15
C THR A 220 -22.09 -16.98 7.48
N ALA A 221 -22.02 -17.89 6.51
CA ALA A 221 -21.48 -19.24 6.71
C ALA A 221 -20.00 -19.22 7.14
N ILE A 222 -19.17 -18.40 6.49
CA ILE A 222 -17.75 -18.25 6.84
C ILE A 222 -17.61 -17.67 8.24
N LYS A 223 -18.34 -16.58 8.57
CA LYS A 223 -18.31 -15.97 9.90
C LYS A 223 -18.65 -16.98 10.99
N THR A 224 -19.77 -17.68 10.85
CA THR A 224 -20.18 -18.73 11.80
C THR A 224 -19.06 -19.75 11.96
N ARG A 225 -18.49 -20.22 10.85
CA ARG A 225 -17.52 -21.30 10.89
C ARG A 225 -16.16 -20.89 11.48
N VAL A 226 -15.68 -19.68 11.19
CA VAL A 226 -14.45 -19.13 11.80
C VAL A 226 -14.60 -19.06 13.32
N GLN A 227 -15.73 -18.54 13.79
CA GLN A 227 -16.03 -18.43 15.23
C GLN A 227 -16.15 -19.79 15.92
N GLU A 228 -16.79 -20.77 15.29
CA GLU A 228 -16.97 -22.10 15.88
C GLU A 228 -15.71 -22.97 15.86
N ALA A 229 -14.92 -22.89 14.78
CA ALA A 229 -13.85 -23.83 14.51
C ALA A 229 -12.46 -23.30 14.79
N LEU A 230 -12.22 -22.01 14.54
CA LEU A 230 -10.90 -21.40 14.70
C LEU A 230 -10.76 -20.69 16.05
N TRP A 231 -11.84 -20.33 16.73
CA TRP A 231 -11.73 -19.89 18.12
C TRP A 231 -11.26 -21.02 19.02
N ASN A 232 -10.18 -20.79 19.77
CA ASN A 232 -9.64 -21.73 20.72
C ASN A 232 -9.85 -21.22 22.15
N THR A 233 -10.64 -21.93 22.95
CA THR A 233 -10.98 -21.52 24.32
C THR A 233 -9.83 -21.67 25.33
N THR A 234 -8.76 -22.41 24.98
CA THR A 234 -7.58 -22.53 25.84
C THR A 234 -6.64 -21.35 25.62
N PHE A 235 -6.44 -20.96 24.36
CA PHE A 235 -5.63 -19.79 24.02
C PHE A 235 -6.40 -18.47 24.13
N GLU A 236 -7.73 -18.51 24.13
CA GLU A 236 -8.62 -17.34 24.01
C GLU A 236 -8.22 -16.50 22.78
N HIS A 237 -8.09 -17.18 21.65
CA HIS A 237 -7.55 -16.61 20.41
C HIS A 237 -8.08 -17.38 19.19
N PHE A 238 -8.10 -16.74 18.02
CA PHE A 238 -8.33 -17.45 16.75
C PHE A 238 -7.04 -18.15 16.30
N ILE A 239 -7.12 -19.45 16.03
CA ILE A 239 -5.99 -20.35 15.85
C ILE A 239 -6.19 -21.16 14.56
N ASP A 240 -5.13 -21.26 13.77
CA ASP A 240 -5.11 -22.12 12.58
C ASP A 240 -5.40 -23.58 12.93
N ARG A 241 -6.02 -24.29 12.00
CA ARG A 241 -6.12 -25.76 12.04
C ARG A 241 -5.44 -26.38 10.84
N PHE A 242 -4.72 -27.48 11.03
CA PHE A 242 -4.08 -28.18 9.92
C PHE A 242 -5.10 -28.72 8.91
N GLN A 243 -4.87 -28.46 7.63
CA GLN A 243 -5.58 -29.11 6.53
C GLN A 243 -4.81 -30.36 6.04
N VAL A 244 -3.53 -30.48 6.38
CA VAL A 244 -2.69 -31.64 6.09
C VAL A 244 -2.68 -32.66 7.22
N ASN A 245 -2.35 -33.90 6.89
CA ASN A 245 -2.08 -34.98 7.84
C ASN A 245 -0.77 -35.68 7.44
N ASN A 246 0.23 -35.70 8.31
CA ASN A 246 1.51 -36.37 8.06
C ASN A 246 2.08 -36.99 9.36
N THR A 247 3.36 -37.32 9.38
CA THR A 247 4.01 -37.92 10.56
C THR A 247 4.20 -36.96 11.74
N ASN A 248 4.15 -35.64 11.49
CA ASN A 248 4.42 -34.58 12.46
C ASN A 248 3.14 -33.89 12.94
N VAL A 249 2.12 -33.78 12.07
CA VAL A 249 0.85 -33.08 12.35
C VAL A 249 -0.36 -33.88 11.90
N THR A 250 -1.47 -33.71 12.61
CA THR A 250 -2.74 -34.40 12.34
C THR A 250 -3.73 -33.45 11.69
N TYR A 251 -4.46 -33.92 10.68
CA TYR A 251 -5.55 -33.13 10.09
C TYR A 251 -6.53 -32.66 11.16
N TRP A 252 -6.95 -31.40 11.02
CA TRP A 252 -7.93 -30.73 11.86
C TRP A 252 -7.43 -30.32 13.25
N ASP A 253 -6.28 -30.81 13.73
CA ASP A 253 -5.74 -30.34 15.01
C ASP A 253 -5.37 -28.85 14.92
N PRO A 254 -5.56 -28.08 16.01
CA PRO A 254 -5.12 -26.69 16.06
C PRO A 254 -3.59 -26.62 16.10
N ILE A 255 -3.03 -25.53 15.55
CA ILE A 255 -1.63 -25.21 15.82
C ILE A 255 -1.43 -24.93 17.33
N ARG A 256 -0.21 -25.12 17.81
CA ARG A 256 0.11 -25.15 19.24
C ARG A 256 0.55 -23.81 19.84
N GLY A 257 0.08 -22.68 19.31
CA GLY A 257 0.40 -21.36 19.83
C GLY A 257 -0.35 -20.23 19.12
N ARG A 258 -0.36 -19.04 19.73
CA ARG A 258 -0.96 -17.84 19.15
C ARG A 258 -0.06 -17.24 18.08
N GLU A 259 -0.66 -16.90 16.95
CA GLU A 259 -0.05 -16.09 15.91
C GLU A 259 -0.87 -14.81 15.72
N LEU A 260 -0.20 -13.73 15.31
CA LEU A 260 -0.80 -12.42 15.14
C LEU A 260 -1.95 -12.42 14.13
N VAL A 261 -1.89 -13.35 13.17
CA VAL A 261 -2.95 -13.60 12.18
C VAL A 261 -4.31 -13.89 12.82
N GLY A 262 -4.33 -14.41 14.04
CA GLY A 262 -5.57 -14.61 14.82
C GLY A 262 -6.29 -13.31 15.20
N MET A 263 -5.65 -12.14 15.06
CA MET A 263 -6.29 -10.83 15.23
C MET A 263 -6.83 -10.22 13.92
N VAL A 264 -6.49 -10.79 12.76
CA VAL A 264 -6.98 -10.34 11.45
C VAL A 264 -8.51 -10.34 11.32
N PRO A 265 -9.30 -11.22 11.98
CA PRO A 265 -10.76 -11.14 11.93
C PRO A 265 -11.35 -9.76 12.28
N TRP A 266 -10.75 -9.00 13.20
CA TRP A 266 -11.23 -7.65 13.55
C TRP A 266 -10.95 -6.61 12.46
N THR A 267 -9.91 -6.78 11.64
CA THR A 267 -9.65 -5.94 10.46
C THR A 267 -10.84 -5.93 9.50
N HIS A 268 -11.57 -7.04 9.44
CA HIS A 268 -12.70 -7.26 8.55
C HIS A 268 -14.07 -7.19 9.25
N SER A 269 -14.09 -6.79 10.52
CA SER A 269 -15.28 -6.77 11.38
C SER A 269 -16.03 -8.12 11.38
N LEU A 270 -15.28 -9.23 11.43
CA LEU A 270 -15.85 -10.58 11.39
C LEU A 270 -16.43 -11.02 12.75
N PRO A 271 -15.68 -10.97 13.88
CA PRO A 271 -16.15 -11.49 15.14
C PRO A 271 -17.46 -10.82 15.59
N ASP A 272 -18.27 -11.55 16.34
CA ASP A 272 -19.39 -11.01 17.11
C ASP A 272 -18.86 -10.16 18.26
N ASP A 273 -19.64 -9.17 18.65
CA ASP A 273 -19.27 -8.28 19.75
C ASP A 273 -19.59 -8.93 21.11
N THR A 274 -18.65 -9.72 21.60
CA THR A 274 -18.75 -10.44 22.88
C THR A 274 -17.53 -10.20 23.76
N LEU A 275 -17.72 -10.32 25.08
CA LEU A 275 -16.59 -10.24 26.03
C LEU A 275 -15.59 -11.38 25.82
N GLU A 276 -16.06 -12.57 25.43
CA GLU A 276 -15.21 -13.74 25.17
C GLU A 276 -14.18 -13.45 24.08
N TYR A 277 -14.61 -12.92 22.93
CA TYR A 277 -13.68 -12.59 21.85
C TYR A 277 -12.82 -11.37 22.17
N ALA A 278 -13.34 -10.41 22.94
CA ALA A 278 -12.59 -9.22 23.34
C ALA A 278 -11.33 -9.56 24.18
N GLU A 279 -11.30 -10.68 24.90
CA GLU A 279 -10.13 -11.12 25.68
C GLU A 279 -8.88 -11.35 24.83
N ALA A 280 -9.02 -11.68 23.53
CA ALA A 280 -7.88 -11.85 22.63
C ALA A 280 -6.99 -10.59 22.53
N TRP A 281 -7.58 -9.39 22.70
CA TRP A 281 -6.82 -8.13 22.67
C TRP A 281 -5.83 -7.99 23.82
N ARG A 282 -5.99 -8.74 24.91
CA ARG A 282 -5.02 -8.79 26.01
C ARG A 282 -3.66 -9.28 25.53
N HIS A 283 -3.64 -10.24 24.61
CA HIS A 283 -2.44 -10.86 24.08
C HIS A 283 -1.58 -9.88 23.28
N VAL A 284 -2.20 -8.89 22.62
CA VAL A 284 -1.55 -7.80 21.87
C VAL A 284 -0.79 -6.84 22.80
N LEU A 285 -1.15 -6.80 24.09
CA LEU A 285 -0.50 -5.95 25.10
C LEU A 285 0.44 -6.73 26.03
N ASP A 286 0.38 -8.06 26.02
CA ASP A 286 1.16 -8.91 26.92
C ASP A 286 2.59 -9.14 26.37
N PRO A 287 3.64 -8.69 27.08
CA PRO A 287 5.03 -8.84 26.63
C PRO A 287 5.53 -10.29 26.65
N SER A 288 4.82 -11.21 27.30
CA SER A 288 5.11 -12.65 27.22
C SER A 288 4.43 -13.33 26.03
N GLN A 289 3.59 -12.59 25.29
CA GLN A 289 2.83 -13.07 24.14
C GLN A 289 3.12 -12.20 22.91
N LEU A 290 2.15 -11.48 22.35
CA LEU A 290 2.27 -10.81 21.06
C LEU A 290 2.88 -9.40 21.14
N ALA A 291 3.09 -8.82 22.33
CA ALA A 291 3.64 -7.48 22.47
C ALA A 291 5.19 -7.48 22.52
N GLY A 292 5.85 -6.93 21.51
CA GLY A 292 7.28 -6.63 21.53
C GLY A 292 7.58 -5.20 22.01
N GLU A 293 8.85 -4.94 22.32
CA GLU A 293 9.32 -3.62 22.74
C GLU A 293 9.25 -2.59 21.60
N HIS A 294 9.57 -3.02 20.38
CA HIS A 294 9.61 -2.18 19.17
C HIS A 294 8.46 -2.44 18.18
N GLY A 295 7.65 -3.47 18.41
CA GLY A 295 6.55 -3.82 17.51
C GLY A 295 5.76 -5.04 17.97
N LEU A 296 4.82 -5.50 17.15
CA LEU A 296 4.06 -6.71 17.43
C LEU A 296 4.82 -7.96 16.97
N ARG A 297 4.72 -9.03 17.74
CA ARG A 297 5.25 -10.34 17.35
C ARG A 297 4.24 -11.08 16.51
N THR A 298 4.68 -11.71 15.44
CA THR A 298 3.82 -12.55 14.58
C THR A 298 3.49 -13.90 15.22
N VAL A 299 4.27 -14.33 16.21
CA VAL A 299 4.06 -15.54 17.01
C VAL A 299 4.50 -15.31 18.45
N GLU A 300 3.88 -15.98 19.42
CA GLU A 300 4.26 -15.87 20.82
C GLU A 300 5.64 -16.51 21.14
N PRO A 301 6.43 -15.92 22.07
CA PRO A 301 7.75 -16.43 22.48
C PRO A 301 7.77 -17.84 23.08
N SER A 302 6.65 -18.35 23.55
CA SER A 302 6.52 -19.72 24.09
C SER A 302 6.66 -20.81 23.02
N TYR A 303 6.55 -20.46 21.74
CA TYR A 303 6.74 -21.43 20.66
C TYR A 303 8.20 -21.85 20.55
N GLU A 304 8.46 -23.15 20.49
CA GLU A 304 9.81 -23.74 20.46
C GLU A 304 10.70 -23.21 19.33
N TYR A 305 10.11 -22.86 18.19
CA TYR A 305 10.79 -22.28 17.03
C TYR A 305 10.48 -20.79 16.86
N TYR A 306 10.21 -20.08 17.97
CA TYR A 306 9.98 -18.65 17.97
C TYR A 306 11.05 -17.92 17.16
N MET A 307 10.59 -17.12 16.20
CA MET A 307 11.40 -16.37 15.24
C MET A 307 12.30 -17.23 14.33
N ARG A 308 12.20 -18.55 14.23
CA ARG A 308 13.15 -19.31 13.39
C ARG A 308 12.98 -19.06 11.87
N GLN A 309 14.09 -18.74 11.19
CA GLN A 309 14.20 -18.56 9.73
C GLN A 309 15.00 -19.70 9.09
N TYR A 310 14.77 -19.97 7.79
CA TYR A 310 15.41 -21.10 7.09
C TYR A 310 16.06 -20.76 5.74
N ARG A 311 15.90 -19.54 5.19
CA ARG A 311 16.39 -19.21 3.83
C ARG A 311 17.29 -17.97 3.73
N TYR A 312 17.08 -16.93 4.52
CA TYR A 312 17.69 -15.61 4.27
C TYR A 312 18.80 -15.23 5.24
N VAL A 313 18.82 -15.82 6.44
CA VAL A 313 19.78 -15.55 7.50
C VAL A 313 19.98 -16.82 8.35
N GLU A 314 21.15 -16.98 8.98
CA GLU A 314 21.36 -18.02 10.01
C GLU A 314 20.61 -17.70 11.32
N GLU A 315 20.12 -16.46 11.45
CA GLU A 315 19.41 -15.95 12.61
C GLU A 315 17.91 -15.70 12.31
N ASN A 316 17.17 -15.42 13.38
CA ASN A 316 15.72 -15.59 13.49
C ASN A 316 14.91 -14.35 12.97
N GLY A 317 13.69 -14.46 12.42
CA GLY A 317 12.80 -13.34 12.03
C GLY A 317 11.47 -13.73 11.36
N ARG A 318 10.48 -12.82 11.19
CA ARG A 318 9.19 -13.04 10.47
C ARG A 318 8.53 -11.73 9.97
N GLN A 319 7.68 -11.82 8.92
CA GLN A 319 7.06 -10.72 8.14
C GLN A 319 5.95 -9.88 8.84
N PRO A 320 5.79 -8.57 8.55
CA PRO A 320 4.95 -7.67 9.36
C PRO A 320 3.45 -7.68 8.99
N GLU A 321 2.62 -8.10 9.94
CA GLU A 321 1.14 -8.00 9.88
C GLU A 321 0.58 -6.74 10.58
N THR A 322 1.45 -5.86 11.09
CA THR A 322 1.12 -4.74 11.99
C THR A 322 0.02 -3.81 11.47
N THR A 323 0.02 -3.50 10.17
CA THR A 323 -1.04 -2.67 9.54
C THR A 323 -2.43 -3.26 9.78
N GLN A 324 -2.59 -4.57 9.63
CA GLN A 324 -3.87 -5.24 9.81
C GLN A 324 -4.35 -5.07 11.26
N ILE A 325 -3.46 -5.29 12.23
CA ILE A 325 -3.82 -5.29 13.65
C ILE A 325 -4.20 -3.90 14.13
N ILE A 326 -3.48 -2.84 13.70
CA ILE A 326 -3.83 -1.46 14.04
C ILE A 326 -5.17 -1.08 13.36
N SER A 327 -5.41 -1.51 12.13
CA SER A 327 -6.70 -1.32 11.45
C SER A 327 -7.84 -2.05 12.19
N GLY A 328 -7.62 -3.30 12.59
CA GLY A 328 -8.56 -4.10 13.36
C GLY A 328 -8.84 -3.51 14.74
N LEU A 329 -7.82 -2.92 15.39
CA LEU A 329 -8.00 -2.21 16.66
C LEU A 329 -8.87 -0.96 16.46
N ALA A 330 -8.67 -0.22 15.38
CA ALA A 330 -9.52 0.92 15.06
C ALA A 330 -10.98 0.50 14.85
N ASN A 331 -11.22 -0.63 14.17
CA ASN A 331 -12.56 -1.19 14.03
C ASN A 331 -13.13 -1.68 15.37
N PHE A 332 -12.35 -2.37 16.19
CA PHE A 332 -12.77 -2.83 17.52
C PHE A 332 -13.23 -1.66 18.39
N LEU A 333 -12.44 -0.59 18.48
CA LEU A 333 -12.77 0.58 19.31
C LEU A 333 -13.96 1.39 18.79
N ASN A 334 -14.37 1.21 17.53
CA ASN A 334 -15.50 1.93 16.93
C ASN A 334 -16.78 1.09 16.84
N ASP A 335 -16.65 -0.18 16.50
CA ASP A 335 -17.75 -1.02 16.02
C ASP A 335 -18.14 -2.13 17.02
N TYR A 336 -17.38 -2.31 18.10
CA TYR A 336 -17.56 -3.34 19.13
C TYR A 336 -17.83 -2.73 20.51
N PRO A 337 -19.00 -2.10 20.74
CA PRO A 337 -19.29 -1.41 22.00
C PRO A 337 -19.28 -2.30 23.26
N ILE A 338 -19.67 -3.58 23.16
CA ILE A 338 -19.64 -4.51 24.30
C ILE A 338 -18.20 -4.84 24.66
N GLY A 339 -17.39 -5.25 23.67
CA GLY A 339 -15.98 -5.58 23.85
C GLY A 339 -15.14 -4.39 24.28
N SER A 340 -15.27 -3.24 23.60
CA SER A 340 -14.50 -2.04 23.92
C SER A 340 -14.84 -1.46 25.30
N ALA A 341 -16.09 -1.58 25.76
CA ALA A 341 -16.50 -1.17 27.10
C ALA A 341 -15.84 -2.01 28.22
N ALA A 342 -15.30 -3.19 27.91
CA ALA A 342 -14.52 -3.99 28.87
C ALA A 342 -13.20 -3.32 29.26
N GLY A 343 -12.70 -2.37 28.44
CA GLY A 343 -11.49 -1.60 28.74
C GLY A 343 -10.18 -2.39 28.69
N ILE A 344 -10.17 -3.54 28.01
CA ILE A 344 -8.98 -4.40 27.84
C ILE A 344 -7.90 -3.69 27.04
N ILE A 345 -8.30 -2.98 25.99
CA ILE A 345 -7.47 -2.14 25.12
C ILE A 345 -8.24 -0.85 24.81
N ARG A 346 -7.54 0.28 24.65
CA ARG A 346 -8.14 1.63 24.52
C ARG A 346 -7.44 2.47 23.47
N ALA A 347 -7.99 3.65 23.17
CA ALA A 347 -7.41 4.62 22.23
C ALA A 347 -5.95 4.99 22.52
N ALA A 348 -5.55 4.93 23.80
CA ALA A 348 -4.15 5.14 24.18
C ALA A 348 -3.21 4.03 23.69
N ASP A 349 -3.68 2.79 23.69
CA ASP A 349 -2.91 1.66 23.15
C ASP A 349 -2.86 1.73 21.61
N HIS A 350 -3.94 2.17 20.95
CA HIS A 350 -3.92 2.46 19.51
C HIS A 350 -2.84 3.49 19.15
N THR A 351 -2.79 4.61 19.89
CA THR A 351 -1.76 5.65 19.71
C THR A 351 -0.36 5.10 19.91
N LYS A 352 -0.15 4.32 20.99
CA LYS A 352 1.13 3.69 21.29
C LYS A 352 1.59 2.75 20.18
N LEU A 353 0.71 1.87 19.70
CA LEU A 353 1.02 0.91 18.64
C LEU A 353 1.34 1.63 17.32
N LEU A 354 0.58 2.67 16.96
CA LEU A 354 0.87 3.48 15.78
C LEU A 354 2.24 4.18 15.90
N LYS A 355 2.58 4.72 17.07
CA LYS A 355 3.89 5.31 17.31
C LYS A 355 5.02 4.29 17.23
N GLN A 356 4.88 3.11 17.85
CA GLN A 356 5.85 2.02 17.71
C GLN A 356 6.04 1.65 16.24
N TYR A 357 4.95 1.55 15.48
CA TYR A 357 5.03 1.26 14.06
C TYR A 357 5.68 2.38 13.24
N ALA A 358 5.46 3.65 13.59
CA ALA A 358 6.19 4.77 13.00
C ALA A 358 7.70 4.66 13.26
N LEU A 359 8.12 4.28 14.48
CA LEU A 359 9.52 4.08 14.83
C LEU A 359 10.19 2.95 14.04
N LEU A 360 9.46 1.89 13.64
CA LEU A 360 10.00 0.83 12.78
C LEU A 360 10.36 1.30 11.36
N HIS A 361 9.87 2.46 10.91
CA HIS A 361 10.26 3.02 9.60
C HIS A 361 11.65 3.68 9.63
N TYR A 362 12.24 3.86 10.81
CA TYR A 362 13.60 4.37 10.96
C TYR A 362 14.56 3.19 11.06
N ASN A 363 15.37 2.97 10.03
CA ASN A 363 16.25 1.81 9.96
C ASN A 363 17.49 2.01 10.85
N PRO A 364 17.65 1.28 11.97
CA PRO A 364 18.79 1.42 12.86
C PRO A 364 20.11 0.92 12.27
N GLU A 365 20.09 0.08 11.22
CA GLU A 365 21.30 -0.34 10.50
C GLU A 365 21.83 0.75 9.57
N ARG A 366 21.01 1.74 9.26
CA ARG A 366 21.30 2.84 8.34
C ARG A 366 21.29 4.19 9.03
N GLU A 367 21.84 4.24 10.24
CA GLU A 367 21.97 5.47 11.04
C GLU A 367 20.62 6.13 11.39
N GLY A 368 19.53 5.36 11.39
CA GLY A 368 18.19 5.85 11.72
C GLY A 368 17.56 6.71 10.62
N ILE A 369 17.92 6.53 9.35
CA ILE A 369 17.17 7.16 8.25
C ILE A 369 15.80 6.50 8.06
N LEU A 370 14.87 7.22 7.43
CA LEU A 370 13.60 6.66 7.00
C LEU A 370 13.82 5.70 5.82
N ASP A 371 13.80 4.42 6.14
CA ASP A 371 13.97 3.33 5.21
C ASP A 371 13.19 2.13 5.75
N LEU A 372 12.14 1.75 5.03
CA LEU A 372 11.22 0.70 5.46
C LEU A 372 11.64 -0.58 4.71
N GLU A 373 12.08 -1.56 5.45
CA GLU A 373 12.49 -2.90 5.03
C GLU A 373 11.34 -3.92 5.11
N GLU A 374 11.62 -5.15 4.66
CA GLU A 374 10.68 -6.27 4.57
C GLU A 374 10.07 -6.66 5.93
N ASP A 375 10.89 -6.83 6.97
CA ASP A 375 10.47 -7.35 8.28
C ASP A 375 11.45 -6.99 9.42
N TYR A 376 10.99 -7.07 10.68
CA TYR A 376 11.72 -6.54 11.85
C TYR A 376 11.69 -7.45 13.07
N TYR A 377 12.78 -7.41 13.85
CA TYR A 377 12.82 -7.94 15.20
C TYR A 377 11.90 -7.11 16.13
N PRO A 378 10.85 -7.71 16.73
CA PRO A 378 9.93 -6.98 17.59
C PRO A 378 10.56 -6.55 18.92
N ASP A 379 11.71 -7.13 19.30
CA ASP A 379 12.41 -6.82 20.54
C ASP A 379 13.52 -5.77 20.38
N THR A 380 14.01 -5.52 19.15
CA THR A 380 15.12 -4.57 18.90
C THR A 380 14.83 -3.52 17.83
N GLY A 381 13.83 -3.74 16.99
CA GLY A 381 13.49 -2.88 15.85
C GLY A 381 14.45 -2.97 14.66
N TYR A 382 15.42 -3.89 14.67
CA TYR A 382 16.32 -4.11 13.53
C TYR A 382 15.62 -4.87 12.41
N PRO A 383 15.90 -4.57 11.13
CA PRO A 383 15.46 -5.39 10.01
C PRO A 383 15.99 -6.82 10.12
N ILE A 384 15.25 -7.80 9.60
CA ILE A 384 15.71 -9.21 9.56
C ILE A 384 16.29 -9.53 8.17
N VAL A 385 15.53 -9.30 7.10
CA VAL A 385 15.99 -9.66 5.74
C VAL A 385 17.09 -8.72 5.27
N GLY A 386 16.88 -7.40 5.30
CA GLY A 386 17.91 -6.39 5.02
C GLY A 386 18.67 -6.56 3.69
N LEU A 387 18.09 -7.26 2.71
CA LEU A 387 18.72 -7.51 1.41
C LEU A 387 18.59 -6.30 0.49
N LYS A 388 19.37 -6.25 -0.60
CA LYS A 388 19.39 -5.12 -1.55
C LYS A 388 18.03 -4.72 -2.14
N ARG A 389 17.07 -5.63 -2.18
CA ARG A 389 15.70 -5.40 -2.69
C ARG A 389 14.76 -4.75 -1.66
N SER A 390 15.14 -4.80 -0.39
CA SER A 390 14.30 -4.49 0.77
C SER A 390 14.04 -3.00 1.00
N PRO A 391 14.96 -2.06 0.66
CA PRO A 391 14.73 -0.66 0.97
C PRO A 391 13.45 -0.09 0.35
N HIS A 392 12.75 0.71 1.14
CA HIS A 392 11.47 1.34 0.81
C HIS A 392 10.33 0.37 0.43
N TYR A 393 10.33 -0.84 0.98
CA TYR A 393 9.35 -1.89 0.72
C TYR A 393 7.89 -1.45 0.91
N PHE A 394 7.01 -1.85 -0.02
CA PHE A 394 5.60 -1.49 0.02
C PHE A 394 4.72 -2.73 0.15
N HIS A 395 4.74 -3.34 1.35
CA HIS A 395 3.85 -4.45 1.71
C HIS A 395 3.06 -4.14 3.00
N SER A 396 2.66 -2.87 3.17
CA SER A 396 1.99 -2.40 4.38
C SER A 396 1.26 -1.07 4.18
N GLY A 397 0.49 -0.61 5.17
CA GLY A 397 -0.24 0.66 5.19
C GLY A 397 0.03 1.47 6.46
N PHE A 398 0.10 2.80 6.35
CA PHE A 398 0.29 3.75 7.45
C PHE A 398 -0.52 5.05 7.27
N ILE A 399 -0.62 5.59 6.06
CA ILE A 399 -1.46 6.75 5.72
C ILE A 399 -2.92 6.44 6.07
N ASP A 400 -3.37 5.24 5.72
CA ASP A 400 -4.73 4.80 6.06
C ASP A 400 -4.97 4.70 7.56
N LEU A 401 -3.99 4.23 8.34
CA LEU A 401 -4.07 4.15 9.80
C LEU A 401 -4.18 5.54 10.44
N VAL A 402 -3.41 6.50 9.91
CA VAL A 402 -3.46 7.90 10.34
C VAL A 402 -4.84 8.48 10.04
N LEU A 403 -5.34 8.36 8.81
CA LEU A 403 -6.59 9.03 8.42
C LEU A 403 -7.85 8.35 8.97
N SER A 404 -7.90 7.02 9.01
CA SER A 404 -9.10 6.26 9.41
C SER A 404 -9.15 5.87 10.90
N GLY A 405 -7.99 5.86 11.57
CA GLY A 405 -7.86 5.52 12.99
C GLY A 405 -7.46 6.72 13.84
N PHE A 406 -6.26 7.27 13.64
CA PHE A 406 -5.71 8.36 14.46
C PHE A 406 -6.57 9.64 14.35
N VAL A 407 -6.74 10.16 13.14
CA VAL A 407 -7.68 11.25 12.82
C VAL A 407 -9.13 10.75 12.94
N GLY A 408 -9.36 9.48 12.60
CA GLY A 408 -10.60 8.77 12.90
C GLY A 408 -11.72 8.99 11.90
N ILE A 409 -11.43 9.29 10.63
CA ILE A 409 -12.47 9.34 9.58
C ILE A 409 -13.04 7.94 9.41
N ARG A 410 -14.36 7.78 9.54
CA ARG A 410 -15.05 6.49 9.40
C ARG A 410 -15.86 6.49 8.09
N PRO A 411 -15.30 5.95 6.98
CA PRO A 411 -15.99 5.97 5.69
C PRO A 411 -17.31 5.22 5.73
N SER A 412 -18.34 5.79 5.11
CA SER A 412 -19.71 5.24 5.16
C SER A 412 -20.35 5.20 3.78
N ILE A 413 -21.29 4.26 3.60
CA ILE A 413 -22.16 4.23 2.42
C ILE A 413 -23.26 5.31 2.50
N ASP A 414 -23.59 5.75 3.70
CA ASP A 414 -24.60 6.78 3.91
C ASP A 414 -24.06 8.17 3.58
N ASN A 415 -24.96 9.14 3.42
CA ASN A 415 -24.61 10.55 3.20
C ASN A 415 -24.22 11.22 4.52
N VAL A 416 -23.11 10.77 5.10
CA VAL A 416 -22.59 11.22 6.39
C VAL A 416 -21.06 11.26 6.38
N LEU A 417 -20.50 12.27 7.04
CA LEU A 417 -19.12 12.30 7.49
C LEU A 417 -19.10 11.97 8.98
N GLU A 418 -18.52 10.83 9.32
CA GLU A 418 -18.31 10.41 10.70
C GLU A 418 -16.82 10.49 11.05
N VAL A 419 -16.51 11.09 12.20
CA VAL A 419 -15.15 11.26 12.71
C VAL A 419 -15.11 10.84 14.17
N ASN A 420 -14.24 9.91 14.52
CA ASN A 420 -14.00 9.45 15.89
C ASN A 420 -12.50 9.22 16.12
N PRO A 421 -11.73 10.26 16.50
CA PRO A 421 -10.28 10.17 16.63
C PRO A 421 -9.86 9.18 17.73
N LEU A 422 -8.93 8.27 17.43
CA LEU A 422 -8.37 7.30 18.38
C LEU A 422 -7.00 7.76 18.87
N ILE A 423 -6.98 8.86 19.62
CA ILE A 423 -5.76 9.45 20.17
C ILE A 423 -5.74 9.44 21.70
N ASP A 424 -4.53 9.37 22.27
CA ASP A 424 -4.25 9.71 23.67
C ASP A 424 -3.92 11.19 23.80
N ASN A 425 -4.85 11.99 24.33
CA ASN A 425 -4.64 13.43 24.50
C ASN A 425 -3.60 13.80 25.59
N SER A 426 -3.08 12.83 26.34
CA SER A 426 -1.95 13.06 27.25
C SER A 426 -0.59 13.07 26.53
N THR A 427 -0.51 12.49 25.33
CA THR A 427 0.71 12.43 24.51
C THR A 427 0.56 13.17 23.19
N VAL A 428 -0.67 13.29 22.66
CA VAL A 428 -1.01 14.04 21.45
C VAL A 428 -1.80 15.29 21.82
N THR A 429 -1.15 16.46 21.80
CA THR A 429 -1.77 17.73 22.20
C THR A 429 -2.48 18.44 21.05
N TYR A 430 -2.07 18.20 19.81
CA TYR A 430 -2.76 18.71 18.62
C TYR A 430 -2.55 17.80 17.41
N PHE A 431 -3.46 17.89 16.44
CA PHE A 431 -3.27 17.43 15.06
C PHE A 431 -4.15 18.21 14.09
N ARG A 432 -3.77 18.24 12.81
CA ARG A 432 -4.64 18.65 11.71
C ARG A 432 -4.39 17.76 10.51
N ALA A 433 -5.49 17.24 9.95
CA ALA A 433 -5.50 16.57 8.66
C ALA A 433 -6.40 17.37 7.71
N GLU A 434 -5.92 17.74 6.54
CA GLU A 434 -6.64 18.63 5.63
C GLU A 434 -6.47 18.23 4.16
N ARG A 435 -7.28 18.85 3.30
CA ARG A 435 -7.33 18.59 1.85
C ARG A 435 -7.66 17.13 1.53
N ILE A 436 -8.44 16.49 2.40
CA ILE A 436 -8.91 15.13 2.22
C ILE A 436 -10.13 15.18 1.30
N ILE A 437 -10.18 14.34 0.27
CA ILE A 437 -11.39 14.19 -0.54
C ILE A 437 -12.26 13.11 0.08
N TYR A 438 -13.49 13.47 0.46
CA TYR A 438 -14.50 12.54 0.98
C TYR A 438 -15.85 12.87 0.37
N HIS A 439 -16.47 11.89 -0.30
CA HIS A 439 -17.76 12.04 -0.99
C HIS A 439 -17.80 13.24 -1.96
N GLY A 440 -16.67 13.53 -2.61
CA GLY A 440 -16.52 14.66 -3.55
C GLY A 440 -16.28 16.02 -2.90
N HIS A 441 -16.33 16.12 -1.57
CA HIS A 441 -16.01 17.33 -0.81
C HIS A 441 -14.54 17.35 -0.39
N GLU A 442 -14.01 18.55 -0.16
CA GLU A 442 -12.74 18.71 0.54
C GLU A 442 -13.01 18.89 2.04
N ILE A 443 -12.39 18.07 2.89
CA ILE A 443 -12.59 18.12 4.34
C ILE A 443 -11.28 18.35 5.09
N ALA A 444 -11.39 18.93 6.28
CA ALA A 444 -10.31 19.01 7.25
C ALA A 444 -10.81 18.66 8.66
N ILE A 445 -9.98 17.96 9.42
CA ILE A 445 -10.25 17.55 10.79
C ILE A 445 -9.08 18.06 11.64
N GLN A 446 -9.40 18.81 12.68
CA GLN A 446 -8.43 19.43 13.55
C GLN A 446 -8.74 19.12 14.99
N TYR A 447 -7.71 18.87 15.80
CA TYR A 447 -7.80 18.83 17.24
C TYR A 447 -6.69 19.67 17.86
N ASP A 448 -7.03 20.44 18.89
CA ASP A 448 -6.05 21.16 19.71
C ASP A 448 -6.55 21.24 21.16
N VAL A 449 -5.77 20.70 22.10
CA VAL A 449 -6.15 20.55 23.50
C VAL A 449 -6.48 21.88 24.19
N ASP A 450 -5.76 22.95 23.83
CA ASP A 450 -5.90 24.28 24.46
C ASP A 450 -6.17 25.42 23.46
N GLY A 451 -6.05 25.15 22.17
CA GLY A 451 -6.29 26.10 21.08
C GLY A 451 -5.09 26.97 20.76
N SER A 452 -3.92 26.75 21.38
CA SER A 452 -2.73 27.59 21.17
C SER A 452 -2.06 27.39 19.81
N HIS A 453 -2.27 26.24 19.16
CA HIS A 453 -1.64 25.91 17.89
C HIS A 453 -2.48 26.40 16.70
N TYR A 454 -3.81 26.24 16.77
CA TYR A 454 -4.72 26.60 15.67
C TYR A 454 -5.69 27.75 15.96
N ASN A 455 -5.60 28.39 17.13
CA ASN A 455 -6.56 29.40 17.62
C ASN A 455 -7.99 28.86 17.79
N ALA A 456 -8.14 27.54 17.93
CA ALA A 456 -9.42 26.89 18.14
C ALA A 456 -9.23 25.65 19.01
N LYS A 457 -9.91 25.62 20.17
CA LYS A 457 -9.84 24.52 21.12
C LYS A 457 -10.79 23.38 20.76
N GLY A 458 -10.32 22.15 20.95
CA GLY A 458 -11.09 20.92 20.81
C GLY A 458 -11.05 20.38 19.38
N LEU A 459 -11.96 19.44 19.10
CA LEU A 459 -12.13 18.82 17.79
C LEU A 459 -12.98 19.72 16.89
N GLN A 460 -12.56 19.92 15.65
CA GLN A 460 -13.29 20.66 14.62
C GLN A 460 -13.30 19.88 13.30
N ILE A 461 -14.41 19.98 12.58
CA ILE A 461 -14.59 19.42 11.24
C ILE A 461 -14.94 20.56 10.29
N GLU A 462 -14.18 20.67 9.22
CA GLU A 462 -14.42 21.58 8.09
C GLU A 462 -14.85 20.79 6.86
N VAL A 463 -15.82 21.33 6.12
CA VAL A 463 -16.24 20.86 4.79
C VAL A 463 -16.21 22.05 3.85
N ASP A 464 -15.46 21.94 2.76
CA ASP A 464 -15.24 22.98 1.75
C ASP A 464 -14.82 24.35 2.35
N GLY A 465 -14.01 24.30 3.42
CA GLY A 465 -13.47 25.47 4.12
C GLY A 465 -14.37 26.04 5.22
N GLU A 466 -15.55 25.46 5.45
CA GLU A 466 -16.50 25.92 6.48
C GLU A 466 -16.55 24.94 7.66
N ILE A 467 -16.49 25.46 8.89
CA ILE A 467 -16.62 24.64 10.10
C ILE A 467 -18.07 24.16 10.22
N VAL A 468 -18.29 22.86 10.12
CA VAL A 468 -19.62 22.23 10.15
C VAL A 468 -19.92 21.53 11.48
N ALA A 469 -18.90 21.18 12.26
CA ALA A 469 -19.07 20.62 13.60
C ALA A 469 -17.85 20.90 14.48
N SER A 470 -18.07 20.95 15.80
CA SER A 470 -17.00 21.10 16.79
C SER A 470 -17.38 20.49 18.13
N SER A 471 -16.39 20.07 18.90
CA SER A 471 -16.53 19.62 20.29
C SER A 471 -15.34 20.08 21.13
N PRO A 472 -15.53 20.55 22.38
CA PRO A 472 -14.42 20.93 23.26
C PRO A 472 -13.58 19.73 23.74
N ALA A 473 -14.04 18.50 23.51
CA ALA A 473 -13.37 17.25 23.86
C ALA A 473 -13.32 16.30 22.67
N LEU A 474 -12.40 15.33 22.71
CA LEU A 474 -12.38 14.23 21.76
C LEU A 474 -13.62 13.37 21.94
N THR A 475 -14.44 13.32 20.91
CA THR A 475 -15.67 12.54 20.88
C THR A 475 -16.04 12.25 19.44
N LYS A 476 -16.89 11.25 19.24
CA LYS A 476 -17.46 10.94 17.95
C LYS A 476 -18.34 12.10 17.48
N LEU A 477 -18.06 12.62 16.29
CA LEU A 477 -18.87 13.61 15.59
C LEU A 477 -19.43 13.00 14.31
N SER A 478 -20.65 13.38 13.97
CA SER A 478 -21.35 12.91 12.78
C SER A 478 -22.05 14.09 12.13
N VAL A 479 -21.76 14.31 10.85
CA VAL A 479 -22.26 15.44 10.06
C VAL A 479 -22.96 14.88 8.82
N PRO A 480 -24.25 15.21 8.58
CA PRO A 480 -24.88 14.90 7.30
C PRO A 480 -24.09 15.51 6.14
N LEU A 481 -23.73 14.69 5.15
CA LEU A 481 -22.91 15.11 4.02
C LEU A 481 -23.41 14.44 2.74
N THR A 482 -24.08 15.22 1.89
CA THR A 482 -24.53 14.76 0.58
C THR A 482 -23.34 14.53 -0.34
N ARG A 483 -23.34 13.44 -1.12
CA ARG A 483 -22.28 13.17 -2.10
C ARG A 483 -22.28 14.18 -3.24
N LEU A 484 -21.11 14.68 -3.61
CA LEU A 484 -20.83 15.36 -4.87
C LEU A 484 -20.08 14.42 -5.80
N SER A 485 -20.19 14.64 -7.11
CA SER A 485 -19.34 13.96 -8.08
C SER A 485 -17.90 14.47 -7.95
N PRO A 486 -16.92 13.63 -7.61
CA PRO A 486 -15.52 14.01 -7.64
C PRO A 486 -15.08 14.37 -9.06
N LYS A 487 -13.91 15.01 -9.17
CA LYS A 487 -13.31 15.28 -10.48
C LYS A 487 -13.13 13.98 -11.27
N ALA A 488 -13.40 14.05 -12.57
CA ALA A 488 -13.14 12.96 -13.48
C ALA A 488 -11.65 12.58 -13.48
N VAL A 489 -11.36 11.30 -13.69
CA VAL A 489 -9.99 10.80 -13.79
C VAL A 489 -9.38 11.28 -15.10
N GLU A 490 -8.37 12.14 -15.02
CA GLU A 490 -7.60 12.56 -16.18
C GLU A 490 -6.56 11.49 -16.56
N ARG A 491 -6.52 11.11 -17.84
CA ARG A 491 -5.66 10.03 -18.35
C ARG A 491 -4.71 10.54 -19.43
N ARG A 492 -3.54 11.05 -19.02
CA ARG A 492 -2.38 11.18 -19.92
C ARG A 492 -1.73 9.80 -20.07
N ILE A 493 -1.69 9.25 -21.28
CA ILE A 493 -1.18 7.89 -21.54
C ILE A 493 0.24 7.98 -22.05
N ALA A 494 1.20 7.50 -21.27
CA ALA A 494 2.58 7.40 -21.72
C ALA A 494 2.70 6.33 -22.83
N LYS A 495 3.28 6.72 -23.95
CA LYS A 495 3.49 5.90 -25.16
C LYS A 495 4.90 5.31 -25.21
N SER A 496 5.81 5.77 -24.36
CA SER A 496 7.20 5.33 -24.31
C SER A 496 7.46 4.10 -23.43
N ILE A 497 6.45 3.58 -22.73
CA ILE A 497 6.64 2.56 -21.68
C ILE A 497 7.16 1.23 -22.22
N GLN A 498 8.34 0.81 -21.77
CA GLN A 498 8.96 -0.50 -22.00
C GLN A 498 9.10 -1.24 -20.66
N LEU A 499 8.18 -2.17 -20.38
CA LEU A 499 8.12 -2.82 -19.06
C LEU A 499 9.23 -3.83 -18.77
N ASN A 500 9.86 -4.39 -19.81
CA ASN A 500 10.99 -5.29 -19.65
C ASN A 500 11.92 -5.23 -20.87
N SER A 501 13.14 -5.75 -20.71
CA SER A 501 14.15 -5.74 -21.78
C SER A 501 13.82 -6.62 -22.99
N THR A 502 12.81 -7.50 -22.91
CA THR A 502 12.41 -8.40 -24.00
C THR A 502 11.23 -7.86 -24.81
N THR A 503 10.61 -6.77 -24.36
CA THR A 503 9.56 -6.06 -25.09
C THR A 503 10.15 -5.45 -26.36
N ALA A 504 9.55 -5.77 -27.51
CA ALA A 504 10.08 -5.35 -28.81
C ALA A 504 10.02 -3.84 -29.01
N TYR A 505 8.87 -3.23 -28.70
CA TYR A 505 8.61 -1.80 -28.79
C TYR A 505 7.56 -1.37 -27.74
N PRO A 506 7.57 -0.11 -27.29
CA PRO A 506 8.62 0.89 -27.53
C PRO A 506 9.97 0.43 -26.93
N ARG A 507 11.09 0.93 -27.47
CA ARG A 507 12.44 0.59 -27.01
C ARG A 507 13.35 1.81 -26.96
N ALA A 508 14.21 1.86 -25.95
CA ALA A 508 15.21 2.91 -25.82
C ALA A 508 16.53 2.57 -26.56
N SER A 509 17.19 3.60 -27.07
CA SER A 509 18.58 3.57 -27.55
C SER A 509 19.31 4.85 -27.16
N VAL A 510 20.64 4.84 -27.15
CA VAL A 510 21.45 6.00 -26.72
C VAL A 510 22.61 6.27 -27.67
N SER A 511 23.13 7.49 -27.64
CA SER A 511 24.28 7.93 -28.45
C SER A 511 25.62 7.25 -28.10
N ILE A 512 25.66 6.49 -27.01
CA ILE A 512 26.87 5.89 -26.46
C ILE A 512 27.15 4.55 -27.15
N SER A 513 28.27 4.48 -27.86
CA SER A 513 28.70 3.26 -28.56
C SER A 513 28.93 2.11 -27.60
N GLY A 514 28.43 0.91 -27.95
CA GLY A 514 28.66 -0.32 -27.19
C GLY A 514 27.85 -0.46 -25.91
N PHE A 515 26.89 0.44 -25.64
CA PHE A 515 25.99 0.30 -24.50
C PHE A 515 25.09 -0.93 -24.67
N ASN A 516 24.89 -1.67 -23.58
CA ASN A 516 23.98 -2.82 -23.58
C ASN A 516 22.52 -2.34 -23.56
N SER A 517 21.83 -2.43 -24.69
CA SER A 517 20.45 -1.95 -24.84
C SER A 517 19.45 -2.61 -23.88
N THR A 518 19.73 -3.82 -23.37
CA THR A 518 18.85 -4.48 -22.38
C THR A 518 18.86 -3.80 -21.01
N LYS A 519 19.79 -2.86 -20.78
CA LYS A 519 19.90 -2.05 -19.56
C LYS A 519 19.32 -0.64 -19.72
N LEU A 520 18.66 -0.32 -20.83
CA LEU A 520 18.07 1.00 -21.08
C LEU A 520 16.60 1.12 -20.70
N TYR A 521 15.85 0.01 -20.72
CA TYR A 521 14.42 0.04 -20.41
C TYR A 521 14.08 0.70 -19.05
N PRO A 522 14.91 0.66 -17.98
CA PRO A 522 14.60 1.34 -16.72
C PRO A 522 14.45 2.86 -16.84
N ALA A 523 14.91 3.48 -17.94
CA ALA A 523 14.71 4.91 -18.20
C ALA A 523 13.35 5.22 -18.86
N ILE A 524 12.56 4.19 -19.16
CA ILE A 524 11.23 4.28 -19.77
C ILE A 524 10.32 3.15 -19.24
N ASP A 525 10.52 2.67 -18.01
CA ASP A 525 9.81 1.48 -17.48
C ASP A 525 8.55 1.83 -16.68
N GLY A 526 8.23 3.12 -16.60
CA GLY A 526 7.06 3.66 -15.94
C GLY A 526 7.29 4.05 -14.48
N ARG A 527 8.50 3.90 -13.93
CA ARG A 527 8.78 4.10 -12.50
C ARG A 527 9.59 5.37 -12.22
N ILE A 528 9.24 6.08 -11.15
CA ILE A 528 9.91 7.34 -10.78
C ILE A 528 10.13 7.43 -9.26
N TRP A 529 11.40 7.52 -8.85
CA TRP A 529 11.80 7.91 -7.50
C TRP A 529 13.20 8.54 -7.50
N PHE A 530 13.57 9.15 -6.37
CA PHE A 530 14.82 9.90 -6.22
C PHE A 530 15.55 9.58 -4.90
N PHE A 531 15.36 8.36 -4.39
CA PHE A 531 16.08 7.84 -3.23
C PHE A 531 17.61 7.86 -3.48
N PRO A 532 18.42 8.40 -2.55
CA PRO A 532 19.88 8.49 -2.71
C PRO A 532 20.59 7.13 -2.65
N GLU A 533 19.96 6.10 -2.09
CA GLU A 533 20.47 4.76 -1.89
C GLU A 533 20.83 4.11 -3.24
N THR A 534 22.09 3.68 -3.40
CA THR A 534 22.56 3.15 -4.68
C THR A 534 22.02 1.77 -5.02
N ASP A 535 21.58 0.99 -4.02
CA ASP A 535 21.05 -0.36 -4.24
C ASP A 535 19.68 -0.35 -4.93
N VAL A 536 18.92 0.75 -4.82
CA VAL A 536 17.60 0.94 -5.45
C VAL A 536 17.63 1.96 -6.58
N ALA A 537 18.77 2.18 -7.23
CA ALA A 537 18.89 3.19 -8.28
C ALA A 537 18.10 2.82 -9.56
N ASN A 538 17.17 3.68 -10.00
CA ASN A 538 16.46 3.51 -11.28
C ASN A 538 17.08 4.31 -12.44
N GLY A 539 16.74 3.93 -13.67
CA GLY A 539 17.00 4.70 -14.88
C GLY A 539 18.34 4.42 -15.55
N TRP A 540 18.69 5.29 -16.50
CA TRP A 540 19.94 5.22 -17.26
C TRP A 540 20.89 6.35 -16.87
N SER A 541 22.15 6.02 -16.65
CA SER A 541 23.22 6.96 -16.29
C SER A 541 24.22 7.13 -17.42
N THR A 542 24.61 8.37 -17.72
CA THR A 542 25.72 8.65 -18.63
C THR A 542 27.07 8.38 -17.97
N PRO A 543 28.14 8.18 -18.76
CA PRO A 543 29.51 8.41 -18.33
C PRO A 543 29.71 9.85 -17.83
N VAL A 544 30.84 10.07 -17.17
CA VAL A 544 31.27 11.43 -16.79
C VAL A 544 31.45 12.27 -18.05
N SER A 545 30.79 13.42 -18.09
CA SER A 545 30.78 14.29 -19.26
C SER A 545 32.10 15.01 -19.49
N ASN A 546 32.49 15.07 -20.76
CA ASN A 546 33.54 15.93 -21.30
C ASN A 546 32.97 17.18 -22.00
N GLY A 547 31.68 17.49 -21.81
CA GLY A 547 30.97 18.60 -22.45
C GLY A 547 30.32 18.27 -23.80
N THR A 548 30.33 17.00 -24.23
CA THR A 548 29.68 16.60 -25.50
C THR A 548 28.20 16.31 -25.30
N GLU A 549 27.37 16.73 -26.27
CA GLU A 549 25.95 16.34 -26.30
C GLU A 549 25.78 14.82 -26.38
N MET A 550 24.78 14.32 -25.67
CA MET A 550 24.34 12.93 -25.67
C MET A 550 22.85 12.87 -25.96
N TRP A 551 22.36 11.68 -26.33
CA TRP A 551 20.92 11.49 -26.51
C TRP A 551 20.41 10.13 -26.05
N LEU A 552 19.14 10.13 -25.65
CA LEU A 552 18.30 8.94 -25.44
C LEU A 552 17.11 9.03 -26.40
N GLU A 553 16.90 8.00 -27.21
CA GLU A 553 15.84 7.91 -28.22
C GLU A 553 14.89 6.77 -27.87
N VAL A 554 13.59 7.07 -27.93
CA VAL A 554 12.52 6.08 -27.89
C VAL A 554 12.08 5.81 -29.32
N ASP A 555 12.17 4.55 -29.72
CA ASP A 555 11.65 3.99 -30.97
C ASP A 555 10.34 3.27 -30.65
N PHE A 556 9.23 3.79 -31.15
CA PHE A 556 7.89 3.22 -30.93
C PHE A 556 7.62 1.99 -31.81
N GLY A 557 8.45 1.73 -32.84
CA GLY A 557 8.25 0.65 -33.80
C GLY A 557 7.13 0.87 -34.82
N ASN A 558 6.35 1.93 -34.65
CA ASN A 558 5.27 2.37 -35.53
C ASN A 558 5.05 3.88 -35.42
N SER A 559 4.43 4.47 -36.45
CA SER A 559 4.10 5.90 -36.46
C SER A 559 3.17 6.24 -35.30
N THR A 560 3.66 7.10 -34.40
CA THR A 560 3.01 7.44 -33.13
C THR A 560 2.84 8.95 -33.04
N SER A 561 1.62 9.39 -32.76
CA SER A 561 1.36 10.81 -32.49
C SER A 561 1.85 11.17 -31.09
N THR A 562 2.56 12.29 -30.93
CA THR A 562 3.09 12.75 -29.64
C THR A 562 2.96 14.27 -29.51
N SER A 563 2.78 14.75 -28.28
CA SER A 563 2.53 16.18 -27.99
C SER A 563 3.18 16.68 -26.70
N GLY A 564 3.86 15.81 -25.95
CA GLY A 564 4.58 16.24 -24.75
C GLY A 564 5.42 15.14 -24.14
N ALA A 565 6.26 15.51 -23.18
CA ALA A 565 7.04 14.58 -22.39
C ALA A 565 7.26 15.07 -20.96
N ASP A 566 7.39 14.10 -20.06
CA ASP A 566 7.86 14.30 -18.69
C ASP A 566 9.23 13.63 -18.57
N ILE A 567 10.23 14.39 -18.13
CA ILE A 567 11.61 13.91 -17.97
C ILE A 567 12.01 14.02 -16.51
N ALA A 568 12.36 12.89 -15.90
CA ALA A 568 12.84 12.82 -14.53
C ALA A 568 14.37 12.70 -14.51
N PHE A 569 15.05 13.67 -13.88
CA PHE A 569 16.50 13.66 -13.70
C PHE A 569 16.85 13.44 -12.22
N PHE A 570 17.77 12.51 -11.96
CA PHE A 570 18.33 12.34 -10.62
C PHE A 570 19.58 13.21 -10.45
N ALA A 571 19.66 13.90 -9.32
CA ALA A 571 20.81 14.70 -8.91
C ALA A 571 21.24 14.33 -7.49
N ASN A 572 22.52 14.11 -7.32
CA ASN A 572 23.14 13.84 -6.03
C ASN A 572 24.62 14.21 -6.14
N GLU A 573 25.04 15.20 -5.35
CA GLU A 573 26.38 15.78 -5.44
C GLU A 573 27.47 14.76 -5.10
N GLU A 574 27.28 13.97 -4.05
CA GLU A 574 28.22 12.94 -3.57
C GLU A 574 28.45 11.85 -4.62
N GLN A 575 27.41 11.47 -5.34
CA GLN A 575 27.49 10.51 -6.44
C GLN A 575 27.91 11.13 -7.79
N GLY A 576 28.09 12.46 -7.86
CA GLY A 576 28.48 13.19 -9.06
C GLY A 576 27.39 13.31 -10.12
N PHE A 577 26.12 13.21 -9.74
CA PHE A 577 24.96 13.39 -10.62
C PHE A 577 24.39 14.80 -10.53
N ASP A 578 24.01 15.36 -11.67
CA ASP A 578 23.35 16.66 -11.78
C ASP A 578 22.38 16.66 -12.98
N VAL A 579 21.50 17.65 -13.05
CA VAL A 579 20.71 17.94 -14.25
C VAL A 579 21.61 18.38 -15.41
N PRO A 580 21.18 18.17 -16.67
CA PRO A 580 21.92 18.69 -17.81
C PRO A 580 22.01 20.23 -17.80
N GLU A 581 23.02 20.77 -18.46
CA GLU A 581 23.17 22.22 -18.68
C GLU A 581 22.13 22.74 -19.68
N SER A 582 21.79 21.92 -20.67
CA SER A 582 20.73 22.18 -21.63
C SER A 582 20.14 20.87 -22.13
N TYR A 583 18.88 20.89 -22.53
CA TYR A 583 18.23 19.77 -23.18
C TYR A 583 17.27 20.27 -24.27
N LYS A 584 16.93 19.37 -25.20
CA LYS A 584 15.93 19.57 -26.24
C LYS A 584 15.29 18.24 -26.64
N VAL A 585 14.15 18.33 -27.31
CA VAL A 585 13.45 17.15 -27.87
C VAL A 585 13.55 17.20 -29.39
N GLN A 586 13.88 16.06 -29.99
CA GLN A 586 13.89 15.86 -31.43
C GLN A 586 12.80 14.85 -31.85
N ILE A 587 12.11 15.13 -32.95
CA ILE A 587 11.07 14.28 -33.52
C ILE A 587 11.38 14.07 -35.00
N GLY A 588 11.50 12.82 -35.43
CA GLY A 588 11.91 12.51 -36.80
C GLY A 588 13.34 12.97 -37.16
N GLY A 589 14.18 13.24 -36.15
CA GLY A 589 15.54 13.76 -36.32
C GLY A 589 15.65 15.29 -36.36
N GLU A 590 14.54 16.02 -36.22
CA GLU A 590 14.51 17.48 -36.21
C GLU A 590 14.19 18.02 -34.81
N ASP A 591 14.83 19.14 -34.43
CA ASP A 591 14.52 19.84 -33.19
C ASP A 591 13.06 20.32 -33.17
N VAL A 592 12.37 20.13 -32.05
CA VAL A 592 11.02 20.62 -31.86
C VAL A 592 11.03 22.13 -31.64
N ASN A 593 10.75 22.88 -32.70
CA ASN A 593 10.58 24.33 -32.65
C ASN A 593 9.18 24.71 -32.14
N GLY A 594 9.08 25.75 -31.30
CA GLY A 594 7.81 26.29 -30.82
C GLY A 594 7.18 25.57 -29.61
N GLY A 595 7.85 24.55 -29.06
CA GLY A 595 7.42 23.88 -27.82
C GLY A 595 7.58 24.74 -26.57
N LYS A 596 6.89 24.37 -25.50
CA LYS A 596 7.06 24.91 -24.15
C LYS A 596 8.01 24.00 -23.40
N TYR A 597 9.19 24.53 -23.04
CA TYR A 597 10.22 23.78 -22.30
C TYR A 597 10.30 24.30 -20.87
N GLY A 598 10.11 23.41 -19.89
CA GLY A 598 10.42 23.70 -18.50
C GLY A 598 11.93 23.73 -18.25
N ASP A 599 12.35 24.35 -17.15
CA ASP A 599 13.74 24.25 -16.71
C ASP A 599 14.06 22.82 -16.26
N SER A 600 15.31 22.38 -16.41
CA SER A 600 15.71 21.05 -15.90
C SER A 600 15.61 20.99 -14.38
N VAL A 601 14.75 20.11 -13.87
CA VAL A 601 14.46 19.96 -12.45
C VAL A 601 15.24 18.78 -11.86
N ALA A 602 16.08 19.07 -10.86
CA ALA A 602 16.82 18.07 -10.11
C ALA A 602 15.88 17.34 -9.14
N ASN A 603 15.81 16.00 -9.20
CA ASN A 603 14.93 15.18 -8.35
C ASN A 603 13.47 15.65 -8.39
N GLY A 604 12.96 15.88 -9.60
CA GLY A 604 11.60 16.28 -9.89
C GLY A 604 11.27 16.06 -11.37
N ILE A 605 10.16 16.62 -11.85
CA ILE A 605 9.69 16.45 -13.22
C ILE A 605 10.01 17.69 -14.05
N THR A 606 10.71 17.49 -15.16
CA THR A 606 10.92 18.49 -16.22
C THR A 606 9.86 18.26 -17.30
N GLU A 607 8.89 19.17 -17.39
CA GLU A 607 7.77 19.09 -18.34
C GLU A 607 8.13 19.77 -19.67
N VAL A 608 7.72 19.14 -20.76
CA VAL A 608 7.87 19.68 -22.12
C VAL A 608 6.58 19.42 -22.89
N ASP A 609 6.06 20.44 -23.57
CA ASP A 609 4.91 20.30 -24.47
C ASP A 609 5.25 20.83 -25.86
N TRP A 610 4.63 20.24 -26.89
CA TRP A 610 4.76 20.66 -28.27
C TRP A 610 3.50 20.40 -29.07
N ASP A 611 3.36 21.09 -30.21
CA ASP A 611 2.27 20.84 -31.15
C ASP A 611 2.31 19.40 -31.64
N GLU A 612 1.16 18.74 -31.72
CA GLU A 612 1.06 17.32 -32.09
C GLU A 612 1.88 16.97 -33.35
N LYS A 613 2.78 15.99 -33.22
CA LYS A 613 3.61 15.47 -34.30
C LYS A 613 3.60 13.95 -34.35
N VAL A 614 3.56 13.41 -35.56
CA VAL A 614 3.61 11.97 -35.82
C VAL A 614 5.03 11.57 -36.23
N SER A 615 5.59 10.58 -35.53
CA SER A 615 6.91 10.01 -35.82
C SER A 615 7.01 8.60 -35.25
N GLU A 616 7.93 7.80 -35.77
CA GLU A 616 8.29 6.51 -35.16
C GLU A 616 9.26 6.69 -33.98
N LYS A 617 9.90 7.86 -33.89
CA LYS A 617 11.00 8.13 -32.97
C LYS A 617 10.90 9.50 -32.33
N VAL A 618 11.15 9.54 -31.03
CA VAL A 618 11.31 10.77 -30.22
C VAL A 618 12.61 10.66 -29.43
N ARG A 619 13.40 11.72 -29.42
CA ARG A 619 14.74 11.73 -28.83
C ARG A 619 14.91 12.90 -27.87
N LEU A 620 15.34 12.59 -26.65
CA LEU A 620 15.85 13.55 -25.68
C LEU A 620 17.34 13.76 -25.96
N VAL A 621 17.72 14.99 -26.35
CA VAL A 621 19.12 15.41 -26.54
C VAL A 621 19.50 16.32 -25.40
N PHE A 622 20.66 16.13 -24.79
CA PHE A 622 21.09 16.92 -23.65
C PHE A 622 22.60 17.02 -23.54
N ALA A 623 23.06 18.11 -22.91
CA ALA A 623 24.47 18.35 -22.61
C ALA A 623 24.69 18.22 -21.09
N PRO A 624 25.34 17.15 -20.60
CA PRO A 624 25.67 17.08 -19.18
C PRO A 624 26.79 18.08 -18.85
N LYS A 625 26.69 18.76 -17.69
CA LYS A 625 27.72 19.67 -17.18
C LYS A 625 29.10 19.00 -17.13
N LEU A 626 30.17 19.74 -17.44
CA LEU A 626 31.54 19.21 -17.45
C LEU A 626 31.89 18.54 -16.11
N GLY A 627 32.38 17.30 -16.15
CA GLY A 627 32.75 16.54 -14.95
C GLY A 627 31.58 15.95 -14.15
N LYS A 628 30.34 16.14 -14.59
CA LYS A 628 29.14 15.52 -13.98
C LYS A 628 28.60 14.39 -14.86
N LYS A 629 27.80 13.51 -14.25
CA LYS A 629 26.96 12.53 -14.94
C LYS A 629 25.50 13.04 -14.95
N VAL A 630 24.72 12.62 -15.94
CA VAL A 630 23.26 12.77 -15.92
C VAL A 630 22.65 11.38 -15.76
N ARG A 631 21.66 11.26 -14.88
CA ARG A 631 20.81 10.07 -14.79
C ARG A 631 19.40 10.44 -15.20
N VAL A 632 18.94 9.86 -16.30
CA VAL A 632 17.54 9.91 -16.73
C VAL A 632 16.83 8.79 -15.99
N VAL A 633 16.08 9.16 -14.95
CA VAL A 633 15.26 8.23 -14.17
C VAL A 633 14.15 7.70 -15.04
N GLU A 634 13.47 8.59 -15.77
CA GLU A 634 12.34 8.23 -16.62
C GLU A 634 12.17 9.28 -17.74
N PHE A 635 11.80 8.81 -18.94
CA PHE A 635 11.41 9.63 -20.09
C PHE A 635 10.04 9.20 -20.62
N LYS A 636 8.98 9.81 -20.10
CA LYS A 636 7.60 9.57 -20.54
C LYS A 636 7.27 10.47 -21.71
N VAL A 637 6.83 9.89 -22.82
CA VAL A 637 6.35 10.62 -24.01
C VAL A 637 4.86 10.36 -24.20
N TYR A 638 4.09 11.40 -24.49
CA TYR A 638 2.61 11.38 -24.51
C TYR A 638 2.02 11.70 -25.87
#